data_AF-A0A1F2TJD6-F1
#
_entry.id   AF-A0A1F2TJD6-F1
#
_cell.length_a   1.000
_cell.length_b   1.000
_cell.length_c   1.000
_cell.angle_alpha   90.00
_cell.angle_beta   90.00
_cell.angle_gamma   90.00
#
_symmetry.space_group_name_H-M   'P 1'
#
loop_
_entity.id
_entity.type
_entity.pdbx_description
1 polymer ?
#
loop_
_entity_poly.entity_id
_entity_poly.type
_entity_poly.pdbx_seq_one_letter_code
_entity_poly.pdbx_strand_id
1 'polypeptide(L)'
;MPNSPTVSILVLNCNGRAHLETCLPTVDAQVYPKERVRIEVIDNGSTDGSLELLRDRFPRVVVHAFDRNRGFAPAYDDVARGSDSDFLVFLNNDTKVEPTWLAELIAASERTGAHAVASRILDWNGERIDFVGGLVSFIGHSWQRCTGEPAAASGTEDERLLFACGGSMLISREAYMDAGGFDRDFFAYFEDVDLGWRLALLGYDTVLASRAVTYHRLHGTAGRVAFAQRLRLYERNALAMLYKNYEDETLRRVLPSAIALSLLRGLAHSGIDPRTFAVGAPQVPVLDVTARTLVHLFALEDFGQQLPELNRKRREIQQRRRRSDRDLFPLFGDPFRLHEGGAYEAVARAFIRDFDLEPLFAGEAPTPATSGAIGGASPDEPVTISVRPSTVSVIVLTVLGQPHLADCLSSLRAQTYPGEQIEILVVDNESPVDPAPLVEQYYPGARVVRVGKNAGFSGGNNVGARAATGEYLVFLNDDTRVHPDWLRELVETAQRRRAASVGSRILSWDGSLIDFVGGSVNCEGKGFQIDIGQPEAGRHGEERPLLFACGGAMLVRRDVFLESGGWDEGAFAYYEDVELGWRLWLLGHEVWFSPRSIVYHKHHGTWGKWPEPPRLRLYERNSLRILYTHLERETLERLLPTALLLATDRVLLATDLSRASLGVLEQPASERREGRPRASLRRLAHRAKSALAGRGVTRTRTILQNLGHLGIRGLAGAARDVAHEAAAIPFVSGRAVYQIERGAVTTSLDGRTEPIPTGAAAALCGIHDFLLDVPRLSERRRLLQSRRRRTDRDIISRFDVHWLSPCGAPRQIEHEELNRAIIDSFGVAELSRAWHAPRS
;
A
#
# COMPACT_ATOMS: atom_id res chain seq x y z
N MET A 1 16.01 54.09 -0.60
CA MET A 1 15.00 54.94 -1.25
C MET A 1 13.82 55.10 -0.29
N PRO A 2 13.15 56.26 -0.21
CA PRO A 2 12.10 56.48 0.81
C PRO A 2 10.89 55.52 0.72
N ASN A 3 10.69 54.85 -0.43
CA ASN A 3 9.60 53.91 -0.72
C ASN A 3 10.00 52.42 -0.69
N SER A 4 11.16 52.05 -0.16
CA SER A 4 11.55 50.63 -0.09
C SER A 4 10.61 49.83 0.85
N PRO A 5 10.14 48.63 0.45
CA PRO A 5 9.24 47.81 1.27
C PRO A 5 9.88 47.35 2.59
N THR A 6 9.06 47.05 3.59
CA THR A 6 9.52 46.50 4.88
C THR A 6 9.78 45.00 4.76
N VAL A 7 10.81 44.51 5.45
CA VAL A 7 11.26 43.11 5.37
C VAL A 7 11.52 42.54 6.77
N SER A 8 10.93 41.38 7.07
CA SER A 8 11.30 40.52 8.20
C SER A 8 12.19 39.38 7.73
N ILE A 9 13.46 39.37 8.15
CA ILE A 9 14.40 38.26 7.91
C ILE A 9 14.35 37.31 9.09
N LEU A 10 13.77 36.14 8.86
CA LEU A 10 13.54 35.07 9.82
C LEU A 10 14.67 34.05 9.71
N VAL A 11 15.45 33.88 10.78
CA VAL A 11 16.57 32.94 10.85
C VAL A 11 16.26 31.87 11.89
N LEU A 12 15.97 30.64 11.46
CA LEU A 12 15.73 29.52 12.37
C LEU A 12 17.04 28.95 12.93
N ASN A 13 17.10 28.79 14.25
CA ASN A 13 18.25 28.27 14.96
C ASN A 13 17.89 27.10 15.87
N CYS A 14 18.67 26.03 15.83
CA CYS A 14 18.61 24.95 16.83
C CYS A 14 20.01 24.42 17.08
N ASN A 15 20.59 24.81 18.22
CA ASN A 15 21.97 24.51 18.60
C ASN A 15 23.00 24.91 17.51
N GLY A 16 22.80 26.08 16.90
CA GLY A 16 23.62 26.61 15.82
C GLY A 16 24.45 27.81 16.22
N ARG A 17 24.91 27.92 17.47
CA ARG A 17 25.69 29.07 17.97
C ARG A 17 26.81 29.48 17.02
N ALA A 18 27.64 28.54 16.58
CA ALA A 18 28.75 28.79 15.66
C ALA A 18 28.29 29.26 14.26
N HIS A 19 27.12 28.82 13.82
CA HIS A 19 26.54 29.23 12.54
C HIS A 19 26.02 30.67 12.61
N LEU A 20 25.36 31.05 13.71
CA LEU A 20 24.89 32.42 13.95
C LEU A 20 26.04 33.44 13.92
N GLU A 21 27.21 33.10 14.45
CA GLU A 21 28.40 33.97 14.43
C GLU A 21 28.88 34.29 13.01
N THR A 22 28.58 33.43 12.02
CA THR A 22 28.92 33.67 10.61
C THR A 22 27.77 34.26 9.80
N CYS A 23 26.53 33.85 10.09
CA CYS A 23 25.35 34.23 9.34
C CYS A 23 24.95 35.69 9.63
N LEU A 24 24.71 36.01 10.91
CA LEU A 24 24.14 37.30 11.32
C LEU A 24 24.96 38.51 10.90
N PRO A 25 26.31 38.51 10.94
CA PRO A 25 27.08 39.64 10.41
C PRO A 25 26.82 39.93 8.92
N THR A 26 26.59 38.90 8.10
CA THR A 26 26.31 39.10 6.66
C THR A 26 24.88 39.57 6.39
N VAL A 27 23.93 39.15 7.22
CA VAL A 27 22.55 39.67 7.21
C VAL A 27 22.52 41.12 7.70
N ASP A 28 23.29 41.43 8.74
CA ASP A 28 23.39 42.78 9.27
C ASP A 28 24.10 43.74 8.30
N ALA A 29 24.98 43.23 7.45
CA ALA A 29 25.72 44.00 6.45
C ALA A 29 24.95 44.30 5.15
N GLN A 30 23.70 43.82 4.99
CA GLN A 30 22.93 43.99 3.75
C GLN A 30 22.77 45.47 3.34
N VAL A 31 22.96 45.75 2.06
CA VAL A 31 22.78 47.07 1.43
C VAL A 31 21.29 47.33 1.21
N TYR A 32 20.61 47.63 2.31
CA TYR A 32 19.18 47.96 2.36
C TYR A 32 18.91 48.92 3.54
N PRO A 33 17.91 49.83 3.48
CA PRO A 33 17.61 50.74 4.58
C PRO A 33 17.36 49.99 5.90
N LYS A 34 18.18 50.25 6.93
CA LYS A 34 18.19 49.45 8.18
C LYS A 34 16.89 49.55 8.95
N GLU A 35 16.23 50.71 8.89
CA GLU A 35 14.92 50.99 9.46
C GLU A 35 13.77 50.23 8.77
N ARG A 36 14.02 49.67 7.58
CA ARG A 36 13.07 48.83 6.84
C ARG A 36 13.32 47.33 7.01
N VAL A 37 14.38 46.93 7.72
CA VAL A 37 14.74 45.51 7.91
C VAL A 37 14.69 45.13 9.39
N ARG A 38 13.82 44.18 9.70
CA ARG A 38 13.78 43.49 10.99
C ARG A 38 14.50 42.16 10.86
N ILE A 39 15.52 41.94 11.70
CA ILE A 39 16.23 40.65 11.78
C ILE A 39 15.69 39.90 12.99
N GLU A 40 15.15 38.71 12.76
CA GLU A 40 14.44 37.92 13.76
C GLU A 40 15.03 36.52 13.82
N VAL A 41 15.59 36.14 14.97
CA VAL A 41 16.13 34.79 15.19
C VAL A 41 15.13 33.97 15.97
N ILE A 42 14.75 32.82 15.41
CA ILE A 42 13.83 31.86 15.99
C ILE A 42 14.66 30.76 16.65
N ASP A 43 14.87 30.86 17.96
CA ASP A 43 15.58 29.85 18.72
C ASP A 43 14.66 28.69 19.10
N ASN A 44 14.85 27.55 18.44
CA ASN A 44 13.98 26.38 18.51
C ASN A 44 14.39 25.42 19.65
N GLY A 45 14.60 25.98 20.85
CA GLY A 45 15.03 25.23 22.04
C GLY A 45 16.52 24.89 22.07
N SER A 46 17.39 25.86 21.77
CA SER A 46 18.84 25.64 21.83
C SER A 46 19.34 25.55 23.27
N THR A 47 20.43 24.80 23.47
CA THR A 47 21.11 24.70 24.76
C THR A 47 22.63 24.85 24.65
N ASP A 48 23.12 25.30 23.50
CA ASP A 48 24.54 25.41 23.16
C ASP A 48 25.11 26.81 23.44
N GLY A 49 24.38 27.64 24.18
CA GLY A 49 24.75 29.02 24.42
C GLY A 49 24.28 30.00 23.33
N SER A 50 23.40 29.59 22.41
CA SER A 50 22.90 30.47 21.33
C SER A 50 22.20 31.72 21.86
N LEU A 51 21.38 31.59 22.90
CA LEU A 51 20.62 32.72 23.47
C LEU A 51 21.55 33.75 24.12
N GLU A 52 22.60 33.29 24.81
CA GLU A 52 23.63 34.14 25.40
C GLU A 52 24.39 34.90 24.30
N LEU A 53 24.79 34.21 23.22
CA LEU A 53 25.44 34.84 22.07
C LEU A 53 24.58 35.97 21.48
N LEU A 54 23.29 35.71 21.26
CA LEU A 54 22.37 36.68 20.66
C LEU A 54 22.22 37.93 21.54
N ARG A 55 22.06 37.74 22.86
CA ARG A 55 21.96 38.84 23.83
C ARG A 55 23.24 39.69 23.86
N ASP A 56 24.41 39.05 23.85
CA ASP A 56 25.69 39.72 24.08
C ASP A 56 26.24 40.41 22.82
N ARG A 57 26.05 39.80 21.64
CA ARG A 57 26.69 40.26 20.39
C ARG A 57 25.75 40.82 19.34
N PHE A 58 24.44 40.54 19.42
CA PHE A 58 23.47 40.94 18.41
C PHE A 58 22.24 41.63 19.01
N PRO A 59 22.40 42.73 19.76
CA PRO A 59 21.30 43.37 20.50
C PRO A 59 20.20 43.98 19.60
N ARG A 60 20.47 44.15 18.30
CA ARG A 60 19.48 44.62 17.31
C ARG A 60 18.54 43.50 16.82
N VAL A 61 18.89 42.24 17.05
CA VAL A 61 18.10 41.09 16.60
C VAL A 61 16.94 40.85 17.57
N VAL A 62 15.75 40.63 17.02
CA VAL A 62 14.60 40.18 17.80
C VAL A 62 14.70 38.68 17.98
N VAL A 63 14.70 38.20 19.22
CA VAL A 63 14.84 36.77 19.53
C VAL A 63 13.50 36.19 19.94
N HIS A 64 13.05 35.17 19.22
CA HIS A 64 11.87 34.35 19.52
C HIS A 64 12.35 33.01 20.07
N ALA A 65 12.32 32.83 21.39
CA ALA A 65 12.85 31.63 22.04
C ALA A 65 11.74 30.64 22.42
N PHE A 66 11.83 29.40 21.91
CA PHE A 66 10.97 28.29 22.28
C PHE A 66 11.62 27.39 23.33
N ASP A 67 10.79 26.71 24.10
CA ASP A 67 11.17 25.75 25.15
C ASP A 67 11.72 24.43 24.61
N ARG A 68 11.37 24.10 23.35
CA ARG A 68 11.75 22.85 22.68
C ARG A 68 11.78 23.04 21.17
N ASN A 69 12.38 22.07 20.48
CA ASN A 69 12.35 21.99 19.03
C ASN A 69 10.94 21.65 18.52
N ARG A 70 10.31 22.61 17.84
CA ARG A 70 8.97 22.49 17.23
C ARG A 70 9.00 22.02 15.77
N GLY A 71 10.19 21.85 15.18
CA GLY A 71 10.37 21.61 13.75
C GLY A 71 10.53 22.89 12.95
N PHE A 72 10.78 22.76 11.65
CA PHE A 72 10.99 23.83 10.69
C PHE A 72 9.69 24.60 10.42
N ALA A 73 8.67 23.94 9.86
CA ALA A 73 7.44 24.62 9.46
C ALA A 73 6.71 25.28 10.65
N PRO A 74 6.46 24.61 11.79
CA PRO A 74 5.74 25.24 12.90
C PRO A 74 6.49 26.43 13.51
N ALA A 75 7.82 26.34 13.65
CA ALA A 75 8.61 27.41 14.25
C ALA A 75 8.64 28.66 13.37
N TYR A 76 8.82 28.50 12.06
CA TYR A 76 8.74 29.62 11.12
C TYR A 76 7.34 30.21 11.04
N ASP A 77 6.30 29.38 10.93
CA ASP A 77 4.91 29.83 10.79
C ASP A 77 4.41 30.61 12.03
N ASP A 78 4.81 30.20 13.24
CA ASP A 78 4.48 30.91 14.49
C ASP A 78 4.96 32.37 14.47
N VAL A 79 6.16 32.62 13.94
CA VAL A 79 6.75 33.97 13.90
C VAL A 79 6.32 34.75 12.66
N ALA A 80 6.30 34.10 11.49
CA ALA A 80 5.89 34.71 10.23
C ALA A 80 4.47 35.30 10.29
N ARG A 81 3.55 34.63 10.99
CA ARG A 81 2.16 35.12 11.18
C ARG A 81 2.07 36.42 11.99
N GLY A 82 3.02 36.64 12.89
CA GLY A 82 3.09 37.83 13.74
C GLY A 82 3.78 39.04 13.11
N SER A 83 4.48 38.85 11.98
CA SER A 83 5.13 39.95 11.26
C SER A 83 4.10 40.84 10.57
N ASP A 84 4.38 42.14 10.50
CA ASP A 84 3.65 43.18 9.77
C ASP A 84 4.44 43.70 8.54
N SER A 85 5.58 43.07 8.24
CA SER A 85 6.42 43.44 7.09
C SER A 85 5.75 43.12 5.76
N ASP A 86 6.04 43.90 4.71
CA ASP A 86 5.56 43.67 3.35
C ASP A 86 6.08 42.32 2.81
N PHE A 87 7.35 42.01 3.11
CA PHE A 87 8.01 40.76 2.75
C PHE A 87 8.55 40.00 3.95
N LEU A 88 8.50 38.67 3.83
CA LEU A 88 9.12 37.71 4.73
C LEU A 88 10.30 37.07 4.00
N VAL A 89 11.42 36.94 4.69
CA VAL A 89 12.60 36.24 4.18
C VAL A 89 12.92 35.09 5.12
N PHE A 90 12.98 33.88 4.58
CA PHE A 90 13.33 32.68 5.33
C PHE A 90 14.77 32.31 4.99
N LEU A 91 15.61 32.20 6.01
CA LEU A 91 17.05 31.98 5.86
C LEU A 91 17.57 30.99 6.90
N ASN A 92 18.25 29.94 6.46
CA ASN A 92 18.88 29.01 7.39
C ASN A 92 20.07 29.65 8.11
N ASN A 93 20.27 29.32 9.39
CA ASN A 93 21.36 29.86 10.20
C ASN A 93 22.77 29.44 9.74
N ASP A 94 22.90 28.35 8.98
CA ASP A 94 24.16 27.82 8.43
C ASP A 94 24.50 28.37 7.03
N THR A 95 23.97 29.56 6.74
CA THR A 95 24.23 30.32 5.52
C THR A 95 25.02 31.60 5.79
N LYS A 96 25.63 32.15 4.73
CA LYS A 96 26.09 33.54 4.64
C LYS A 96 25.62 34.12 3.31
N VAL A 97 25.42 35.42 3.24
CA VAL A 97 24.84 36.09 2.05
C VAL A 97 25.74 37.21 1.53
N GLU A 98 25.70 37.47 0.22
CA GLU A 98 26.41 38.61 -0.39
C GLU A 98 25.82 39.96 0.06
N PRO A 99 26.58 41.07 0.05
CA PRO A 99 26.10 42.37 0.54
C PRO A 99 24.84 42.91 -0.16
N THR A 100 24.64 42.58 -1.44
CA THR A 100 23.48 43.02 -2.24
C THR A 100 22.33 41.99 -2.26
N TRP A 101 22.48 40.84 -1.60
CA TRP A 101 21.55 39.72 -1.68
C TRP A 101 20.08 40.12 -1.45
N LEU A 102 19.78 40.87 -0.39
CA LEU A 102 18.41 41.31 -0.09
C LEU A 102 17.87 42.28 -1.14
N ALA A 103 18.72 43.20 -1.61
CA ALA A 103 18.33 44.17 -2.64
C ALA A 103 18.01 43.46 -3.97
N GLU A 104 18.77 42.44 -4.34
CA GLU A 104 18.51 41.63 -5.54
C GLU A 104 17.23 40.80 -5.42
N LEU A 105 16.93 40.22 -4.25
CA LEU A 105 15.66 39.51 -4.02
C LEU A 105 14.45 40.42 -4.20
N ILE A 106 14.49 41.61 -3.60
CA ILE A 106 13.42 42.61 -3.72
C ILE A 106 13.32 43.10 -5.17
N ALA A 107 14.45 43.42 -5.80
CA ALA A 107 14.47 43.89 -7.19
C ALA A 107 13.88 42.86 -8.16
N ALA A 108 14.14 41.56 -7.96
CA ALA A 108 13.53 40.50 -8.76
C ALA A 108 12.00 40.44 -8.55
N SER A 109 11.51 40.55 -7.32
CA SER A 109 10.06 40.59 -7.03
C SER A 109 9.39 41.80 -7.69
N GLU A 110 9.92 43.02 -7.51
CA GLU A 110 9.36 44.24 -8.09
C GLU A 110 9.36 44.22 -9.62
N ARG A 111 10.45 43.68 -10.21
CA ARG A 111 10.65 43.67 -11.66
C ARG A 111 9.79 42.62 -12.38
N THR A 112 9.52 41.49 -11.74
CA THR A 112 8.74 40.38 -12.33
C THR A 112 7.28 40.36 -11.89
N GLY A 113 6.95 41.03 -10.77
CA GLY A 113 5.67 40.87 -10.07
C GLY A 113 5.54 39.53 -9.33
N ALA A 114 6.63 38.74 -9.23
CA ALA A 114 6.62 37.48 -8.51
C ALA A 114 6.44 37.71 -7.01
N HIS A 115 5.64 36.84 -6.39
CA HIS A 115 5.32 36.94 -4.97
C HIS A 115 6.28 36.14 -4.11
N ALA A 116 7.00 35.20 -4.71
CA ALA A 116 8.11 34.50 -4.08
C ALA A 116 9.37 34.58 -4.97
N VAL A 117 10.53 34.65 -4.33
CA VAL A 117 11.81 34.75 -5.01
C VAL A 117 12.80 33.79 -4.36
N ALA A 118 13.38 32.91 -5.16
CA ALA A 118 14.46 32.04 -4.75
C ALA A 118 15.81 32.74 -4.89
N SER A 119 16.66 32.60 -3.88
CA SER A 119 18.07 32.94 -4.00
C SER A 119 18.83 31.85 -4.74
N ARG A 120 19.88 32.24 -5.47
CA ARG A 120 20.93 31.31 -5.87
C ARG A 120 21.73 30.88 -4.65
N ILE A 121 21.78 29.58 -4.39
CA ILE A 121 22.54 29.00 -3.27
C ILE A 121 23.75 28.23 -3.82
N LEU A 122 24.92 28.54 -3.30
CA LEU A 122 26.18 27.87 -3.56
C LEU A 122 26.65 27.11 -2.33
N ASP A 123 27.58 26.18 -2.52
CA ASP A 123 28.34 25.62 -1.40
C ASP A 123 29.14 26.71 -0.67
N TRP A 124 29.69 26.38 0.50
CA TRP A 124 30.34 27.36 1.36
C TRP A 124 31.51 28.13 0.72
N ASN A 125 32.18 27.48 -0.25
CA ASN A 125 33.32 28.02 -0.98
C ASN A 125 32.92 28.81 -2.22
N GLY A 126 31.66 28.72 -2.67
CA GLY A 126 31.20 29.35 -3.90
C GLY A 126 31.62 28.61 -5.17
N GLU A 127 32.05 27.36 -5.05
CA GLU A 127 32.59 26.57 -6.16
C GLU A 127 31.52 25.74 -6.85
N ARG A 128 30.49 25.32 -6.10
CA ARG A 128 29.43 24.43 -6.59
C ARG A 128 28.05 24.97 -6.29
N ILE A 129 27.10 24.61 -7.15
CA ILE A 129 25.69 24.93 -6.96
C ILE A 129 25.11 24.02 -5.89
N ASP A 130 24.36 24.62 -4.97
CA ASP A 130 23.44 23.92 -4.07
C ASP A 130 22.01 24.03 -4.63
N PHE A 131 21.53 25.25 -4.89
CA PHE A 131 20.19 25.49 -5.42
C PHE A 131 20.14 26.62 -6.45
N VAL A 132 19.55 26.33 -7.62
CA VAL A 132 19.13 27.32 -8.63
C VAL A 132 17.73 27.02 -9.18
N GLY A 133 16.95 26.19 -8.48
CA GLY A 133 15.66 25.70 -8.92
C GLY A 133 15.46 24.23 -8.55
N GLY A 134 14.19 23.83 -8.46
CA GLY A 134 13.80 22.47 -8.10
C GLY A 134 13.10 21.72 -9.22
N LEU A 135 13.12 20.40 -9.12
CA LEU A 135 12.39 19.46 -9.95
C LEU A 135 11.43 18.69 -9.07
N VAL A 136 10.26 18.32 -9.59
CA VAL A 136 9.30 17.46 -8.89
C VAL A 136 8.88 16.33 -9.81
N SER A 137 9.10 15.09 -9.38
CA SER A 137 8.60 13.91 -10.08
C SER A 137 7.10 13.72 -9.89
N PHE A 138 6.48 12.92 -10.76
CA PHE A 138 5.07 12.57 -10.67
C PHE A 138 4.72 11.88 -9.35
N ILE A 139 5.68 11.22 -8.70
CA ILE A 139 5.50 10.58 -7.37
C ILE A 139 5.77 11.54 -6.20
N GLY A 140 5.84 12.85 -6.44
CA GLY A 140 5.99 13.88 -5.41
C GLY A 140 7.40 14.04 -4.86
N HIS A 141 8.38 13.23 -5.28
CA HIS A 141 9.77 13.42 -4.90
C HIS A 141 10.39 14.61 -5.62
N SER A 142 11.22 15.38 -4.91
CA SER A 142 11.86 16.58 -5.43
C SER A 142 13.38 16.49 -5.44
N TRP A 143 14.01 17.13 -6.42
CA TRP A 143 15.46 17.30 -6.51
C TRP A 143 15.80 18.76 -6.75
N GLN A 144 17.01 19.12 -6.36
CA GLN A 144 17.59 20.40 -6.71
C GLN A 144 18.27 20.28 -8.09
N ARG A 145 18.09 21.28 -8.94
CA ARG A 145 18.66 21.33 -10.30
C ARG A 145 20.11 21.80 -10.23
N CYS A 146 20.99 21.18 -11.03
CA CYS A 146 22.42 21.47 -11.13
C CYS A 146 23.21 21.31 -9.81
N THR A 147 22.66 20.67 -8.79
CA THR A 147 23.36 20.49 -7.50
C THR A 147 24.65 19.70 -7.68
N GLY A 148 25.73 20.26 -7.13
CA GLY A 148 27.08 19.72 -7.25
C GLY A 148 27.79 20.10 -8.55
N GLU A 149 27.12 20.71 -9.53
CA GLU A 149 27.78 21.27 -10.73
C GLU A 149 28.59 22.53 -10.37
N PRO A 150 29.60 22.91 -11.18
CA PRO A 150 30.38 24.13 -10.94
C PRO A 150 29.50 25.38 -10.88
N ALA A 151 29.87 26.37 -10.08
CA ALA A 151 29.19 27.66 -9.99
C ALA A 151 29.17 28.46 -11.32
N ALA A 152 29.85 28.01 -12.37
CA ALA A 152 29.67 28.58 -13.70
C ALA A 152 28.36 28.09 -14.38
N ALA A 153 27.82 26.93 -13.97
CA ALA A 153 26.54 26.43 -14.46
C ALA A 153 25.40 27.37 -13.99
N SER A 154 24.46 27.65 -14.87
CA SER A 154 23.48 28.74 -14.70
C SER A 154 22.17 28.25 -14.10
N GLY A 155 21.56 29.10 -13.26
CA GLY A 155 20.11 29.31 -13.31
C GLY A 155 19.85 30.63 -14.05
N THR A 156 18.73 30.74 -14.75
CA THR A 156 18.41 31.95 -15.52
C THR A 156 17.76 32.99 -14.60
N GLU A 157 18.23 34.24 -14.64
CA GLU A 157 17.58 35.33 -13.92
C GLU A 157 16.10 35.39 -14.33
N ASP A 158 15.21 35.49 -13.35
CA ASP A 158 13.74 35.52 -13.50
C ASP A 158 13.09 34.25 -14.02
N GLU A 159 13.84 33.16 -14.08
CA GLU A 159 13.28 31.86 -14.41
C GLU A 159 12.15 31.54 -13.44
N ARG A 160 10.98 31.19 -13.99
CA ARG A 160 9.84 30.75 -13.19
C ARG A 160 10.13 29.38 -12.60
N LEU A 161 9.89 29.24 -11.31
CA LEU A 161 10.08 28.01 -10.55
C LEU A 161 8.76 27.56 -9.94
N LEU A 162 8.64 26.26 -9.65
CA LEU A 162 7.53 25.77 -8.83
C LEU A 162 7.68 26.21 -7.36
N PHE A 163 8.90 26.21 -6.84
CA PHE A 163 9.18 26.56 -5.45
C PHE A 163 10.56 27.22 -5.28
N ALA A 164 10.69 27.97 -4.19
CA ALA A 164 11.95 28.52 -3.71
C ALA A 164 12.45 27.65 -2.54
N CYS A 165 13.77 27.52 -2.40
CA CYS A 165 14.37 26.77 -1.30
C CYS A 165 14.12 27.47 0.04
N GLY A 166 13.56 26.76 1.02
CA GLY A 166 13.28 27.29 2.36
C GLY A 166 14.54 27.76 3.13
N GLY A 167 15.72 27.39 2.65
CA GLY A 167 17.00 27.84 3.20
C GLY A 167 17.42 29.26 2.81
N SER A 168 16.85 29.83 1.74
CA SER A 168 17.05 31.23 1.33
C SER A 168 15.97 31.64 0.31
N MET A 169 14.85 32.16 0.82
CA MET A 169 13.74 32.63 -0.01
C MET A 169 13.11 33.92 0.53
N LEU A 170 12.63 34.74 -0.39
CA LEU A 170 11.77 35.89 -0.11
C LEU A 170 10.34 35.57 -0.55
N ILE A 171 9.34 35.98 0.24
CA ILE A 171 7.93 35.87 -0.12
C ILE A 171 7.14 37.09 0.38
N SER A 172 6.18 37.57 -0.39
CA SER A 172 5.27 38.61 0.07
C SER A 172 4.42 38.05 1.20
N ARG A 173 4.20 38.87 2.24
CA ARG A 173 3.39 38.47 3.38
C ARG A 173 1.97 38.11 2.95
N GLU A 174 1.41 38.85 2.00
CA GLU A 174 0.10 38.56 1.41
C GLU A 174 0.03 37.13 0.87
N ALA A 175 0.95 36.74 -0.02
CA ALA A 175 0.93 35.42 -0.63
C ALA A 175 1.20 34.30 0.40
N TYR A 176 2.08 34.54 1.37
CA TYR A 176 2.31 33.60 2.47
C TYR A 176 1.03 33.34 3.28
N MET A 177 0.31 34.40 3.65
CA MET A 177 -0.94 34.28 4.41
C MET A 177 -2.06 33.66 3.57
N ASP A 178 -2.18 34.06 2.30
CA ASP A 178 -3.18 33.51 1.39
C ASP A 178 -2.96 32.01 1.17
N ALA A 179 -1.71 31.56 1.00
CA ALA A 179 -1.37 30.14 0.91
C ALA A 179 -1.63 29.35 2.21
N GLY A 180 -1.85 30.03 3.33
CA GLY A 180 -2.03 29.41 4.65
C GLY A 180 -0.72 29.13 5.38
N GLY A 181 0.40 29.74 4.96
CA GLY A 181 1.73 29.59 5.55
C GLY A 181 2.38 28.23 5.26
N PHE A 182 3.42 27.89 6.01
CA PHE A 182 4.00 26.55 5.95
C PHE A 182 3.01 25.51 6.51
N ASP A 183 2.93 24.32 5.89
CA ASP A 183 2.12 23.25 6.45
C ASP A 183 2.77 22.74 7.75
N ARG A 184 2.09 22.98 8.87
CA ARG A 184 2.60 22.66 10.21
C ARG A 184 2.79 21.16 10.46
N ASP A 185 2.24 20.28 9.62
CA ASP A 185 2.50 18.83 9.69
C ASP A 185 3.87 18.45 9.11
N PHE A 186 4.54 19.37 8.41
CA PHE A 186 5.85 19.15 7.80
C PHE A 186 6.92 19.59 8.80
N PHE A 187 7.22 18.70 9.76
CA PHE A 187 8.24 18.99 10.80
C PHE A 187 9.58 19.39 10.17
N ALA A 188 9.98 18.76 9.07
CA ALA A 188 11.11 19.14 8.21
C ALA A 188 11.01 18.38 6.87
N TYR A 189 11.69 18.89 5.85
CA TYR A 189 11.68 18.45 4.46
C TYR A 189 10.33 18.61 3.75
N PHE A 190 10.39 19.07 2.49
CA PHE A 190 9.24 19.34 1.61
C PHE A 190 8.31 20.50 2.03
N GLU A 191 8.52 21.15 3.17
CA GLU A 191 7.69 22.31 3.56
C GLU A 191 7.72 23.44 2.54
N ASP A 192 8.88 23.65 1.90
CA ASP A 192 9.13 24.67 0.90
C ASP A 192 8.57 24.27 -0.47
N VAL A 193 8.73 23.00 -0.86
CA VAL A 193 8.11 22.43 -2.06
C VAL A 193 6.58 22.50 -1.98
N ASP A 194 6.00 22.10 -0.85
CA ASP A 194 4.55 22.13 -0.62
C ASP A 194 4.01 23.57 -0.62
N LEU A 195 4.71 24.51 0.02
CA LEU A 195 4.34 25.93 0.00
C LEU A 195 4.42 26.50 -1.42
N GLY A 196 5.51 26.24 -2.15
CA GLY A 196 5.66 26.69 -3.53
C GLY A 196 4.57 26.16 -4.46
N TRP A 197 4.23 24.88 -4.33
CA TRP A 197 3.15 24.28 -5.10
C TRP A 197 1.80 24.93 -4.76
N ARG A 198 1.47 25.14 -3.48
CA ARG A 198 0.25 25.83 -3.07
C ARG A 198 0.18 27.28 -3.56
N LEU A 199 1.30 28.01 -3.56
CA LEU A 199 1.39 29.35 -4.14
C LEU A 199 1.07 29.32 -5.64
N ALA A 200 1.67 28.39 -6.37
CA ALA A 200 1.43 28.21 -7.79
C ALA A 200 -0.04 27.88 -8.07
N LEU A 201 -0.66 27.01 -7.26
CA LEU A 201 -2.10 26.70 -7.35
C LEU A 201 -2.99 27.93 -7.18
N LEU A 202 -2.62 28.86 -6.29
CA LEU A 202 -3.35 30.11 -6.05
C LEU A 202 -3.07 31.21 -7.08
N GLY A 203 -2.17 30.95 -8.04
CA GLY A 203 -1.82 31.87 -9.11
C GLY A 203 -0.64 32.78 -8.80
N TYR A 204 0.07 32.56 -7.70
CA TYR A 204 1.29 33.28 -7.35
C TYR A 204 2.50 32.69 -8.05
N ASP A 205 3.34 33.56 -8.61
CA ASP A 205 4.57 33.14 -9.30
C ASP A 205 5.77 33.16 -8.35
N THR A 206 6.64 32.17 -8.51
CA THR A 206 7.97 32.10 -7.91
C THR A 206 9.03 32.25 -8.99
N VAL A 207 10.07 33.05 -8.75
CA VAL A 207 11.18 33.24 -9.72
C VAL A 207 12.56 33.08 -9.08
N LEU A 208 13.57 32.79 -9.89
CA LEU A 208 14.98 32.79 -9.47
C LEU A 208 15.60 34.19 -9.57
N ALA A 209 16.13 34.72 -8.47
CA ALA A 209 17.09 35.81 -8.48
C ALA A 209 18.51 35.23 -8.49
N SER A 210 19.06 35.01 -9.68
CA SER A 210 20.39 34.41 -9.87
C SER A 210 21.53 35.29 -9.33
N ARG A 211 21.28 36.60 -9.21
CA ARG A 211 22.19 37.61 -8.62
C ARG A 211 22.13 37.67 -7.09
N ALA A 212 21.04 37.21 -6.49
CA ALA A 212 20.94 37.08 -5.04
C ALA A 212 21.69 35.82 -4.59
N VAL A 213 22.96 35.97 -4.18
CA VAL A 213 23.83 34.83 -3.83
C VAL A 213 23.84 34.56 -2.32
N THR A 214 23.54 33.31 -1.98
CA THR A 214 23.68 32.71 -0.65
C THR A 214 24.74 31.60 -0.71
N TYR A 215 25.52 31.43 0.35
CA TYR A 215 26.44 30.32 0.52
C TYR A 215 25.99 29.46 1.71
N HIS A 216 25.93 28.15 1.53
CA HIS A 216 25.41 27.22 2.53
C HIS A 216 26.48 26.22 2.99
N ARG A 217 26.59 26.00 4.30
CA ARG A 217 27.36 24.88 4.85
C ARG A 217 26.51 23.61 4.77
N LEU A 218 26.48 23.00 3.58
CA LEU A 218 25.86 21.70 3.33
C LEU A 218 26.01 20.77 4.56
N HIS A 219 24.88 20.37 5.16
CA HIS A 219 24.77 19.43 6.29
C HIS A 219 25.18 19.93 7.70
N GLY A 220 25.43 21.24 7.92
CA GLY A 220 25.82 21.78 9.23
C GLY A 220 24.86 21.42 10.38
N THR A 221 23.55 21.46 10.10
CA THR A 221 22.48 21.10 11.04
C THR A 221 21.75 19.79 10.68
N ALA A 222 21.55 19.50 9.39
CA ALA A 222 20.89 18.28 8.91
C ALA A 222 21.65 16.98 9.24
N GLY A 223 22.97 17.04 9.43
CA GLY A 223 23.81 15.91 9.85
C GLY A 223 23.50 15.40 11.27
N ARG A 224 22.73 16.14 12.07
CA ARG A 224 22.37 15.79 13.45
C ARG A 224 21.08 14.95 13.57
N VAL A 225 20.26 14.92 12.52
CA VAL A 225 19.06 14.07 12.43
C VAL A 225 19.47 12.72 11.85
N ALA A 226 19.04 11.61 12.47
CA ALA A 226 19.41 10.29 11.99
C ALA A 226 18.86 10.03 10.58
N PHE A 227 19.61 9.32 9.73
CA PHE A 227 19.21 9.05 8.35
C PHE A 227 17.80 8.43 8.25
N ALA A 228 17.47 7.51 9.15
CA ALA A 228 16.14 6.88 9.27
C ALA A 228 14.99 7.88 9.42
N GLN A 229 15.17 8.86 10.30
CA GLN A 229 14.19 9.90 10.56
C GLN A 229 13.99 10.78 9.33
N ARG A 230 15.09 11.15 8.67
CA ARG A 230 15.03 11.93 7.43
C ARG A 230 14.29 11.16 6.34
N LEU A 231 14.65 9.91 6.09
CA LEU A 231 14.02 9.09 5.05
C LEU A 231 12.52 8.89 5.30
N ARG A 232 12.09 8.67 6.55
CA ARG A 232 10.66 8.60 6.90
C ARG A 232 9.92 9.88 6.54
N LEU A 233 10.49 11.04 6.89
CA LEU A 233 9.90 12.34 6.55
C LEU A 233 9.88 12.57 5.04
N TYR A 234 10.95 12.22 4.31
CA TYR A 234 10.99 12.36 2.85
C TYR A 234 9.86 11.58 2.18
N GLU A 235 9.73 10.29 2.49
CA GLU A 235 8.72 9.42 1.86
C GLU A 235 7.29 9.83 2.25
N ARG A 236 7.05 10.10 3.53
CA ARG A 236 5.72 10.50 4.02
C ARG A 236 5.31 11.88 3.48
N ASN A 237 6.20 12.86 3.53
CA ASN A 237 5.85 14.23 3.14
C ASN A 237 5.66 14.36 1.63
N ALA A 238 6.40 13.59 0.82
CA ALA A 238 6.17 13.52 -0.63
C ALA A 238 4.76 13.02 -0.96
N LEU A 239 4.30 11.95 -0.29
CA LEU A 239 2.94 11.42 -0.44
C LEU A 239 1.89 12.42 0.07
N ALA A 240 2.09 13.02 1.24
CA ALA A 240 1.17 14.02 1.80
C ALA A 240 1.05 15.26 0.89
N MET A 241 2.16 15.73 0.33
CA MET A 241 2.21 16.88 -0.57
C MET A 241 1.46 16.59 -1.87
N LEU A 242 1.79 15.51 -2.58
CA LEU A 242 1.13 15.18 -3.85
C LEU A 242 -0.37 14.93 -3.63
N TYR A 243 -0.74 14.31 -2.49
CA TYR A 243 -2.12 14.01 -2.15
C TYR A 243 -2.96 15.26 -1.94
N LYS A 244 -2.40 16.33 -1.39
CA LYS A 244 -3.14 17.59 -1.20
C LYS A 244 -3.23 18.41 -2.49
N ASN A 245 -2.17 18.37 -3.30
CA ASN A 245 -1.93 19.40 -4.31
C ASN A 245 -2.33 19.00 -5.74
N TYR A 246 -2.35 17.71 -6.12
CA TYR A 246 -2.85 17.31 -7.45
C TYR A 246 -4.36 17.48 -7.60
N GLU A 247 -4.88 17.66 -8.82
CA GLU A 247 -6.31 17.56 -9.14
C GLU A 247 -6.79 16.12 -8.95
N ASP A 248 -8.10 15.91 -8.84
CA ASP A 248 -8.67 14.58 -8.56
C ASP A 248 -8.31 13.56 -9.65
N GLU A 249 -8.31 13.98 -10.92
CA GLU A 249 -7.93 13.10 -12.03
C GLU A 249 -6.45 12.72 -11.98
N THR A 250 -5.56 13.70 -11.80
CA THR A 250 -4.12 13.48 -11.71
C THR A 250 -3.78 12.60 -10.50
N LEU A 251 -4.32 12.94 -9.33
CA LEU A 251 -4.06 12.20 -8.11
C LEU A 251 -4.49 10.74 -8.25
N ARG A 252 -5.70 10.50 -8.79
CA ARG A 252 -6.25 9.16 -8.97
C ARG A 252 -5.33 8.28 -9.83
N ARG A 253 -4.70 8.83 -10.87
CA ARG A 253 -3.76 8.10 -11.74
C ARG A 253 -2.37 7.93 -11.12
N VAL A 254 -1.88 8.95 -10.42
CA VAL A 254 -0.53 8.98 -9.85
C VAL A 254 -0.41 8.15 -8.57
N LEU A 255 -1.41 8.22 -7.68
CA LEU A 255 -1.32 7.68 -6.31
C LEU A 255 -1.01 6.18 -6.24
N PRO A 256 -1.59 5.30 -7.10
CA PRO A 256 -1.22 3.88 -7.10
C PRO A 256 0.27 3.66 -7.32
N SER A 257 0.84 4.42 -8.26
CA SER A 257 2.26 4.36 -8.60
C SER A 257 3.13 4.91 -7.46
N ALA A 258 2.73 6.02 -6.85
CA ALA A 258 3.49 6.64 -5.76
C ALA A 258 3.62 5.71 -4.54
N ILE A 259 2.52 5.07 -4.12
CA ILE A 259 2.52 4.11 -3.00
C ILE A 259 3.30 2.84 -3.36
N ALA A 260 3.05 2.27 -4.54
CA ALA A 260 3.72 1.04 -4.97
C ALA A 260 5.24 1.22 -5.10
N LEU A 261 5.68 2.35 -5.66
CA LEU A 261 7.10 2.65 -5.79
C LEU A 261 7.76 3.02 -4.46
N SER A 262 7.03 3.62 -3.50
CA SER A 262 7.53 3.81 -2.13
C SER A 262 7.78 2.48 -1.42
N LEU A 263 6.85 1.53 -1.54
CA LEU A 263 7.06 0.17 -1.05
C LEU A 263 8.26 -0.50 -1.72
N LEU A 264 8.36 -0.42 -3.04
CA LEU A 264 9.45 -1.07 -3.79
C LEU A 264 10.83 -0.54 -3.39
N ARG A 265 10.99 0.77 -3.19
CA ARG A 265 12.26 1.36 -2.69
C ARG A 265 12.66 0.78 -1.33
N GLY A 266 11.70 0.63 -0.42
CA GLY A 266 11.93 0.01 0.88
C GLY A 266 12.29 -1.47 0.77
N LEU A 267 11.62 -2.21 -0.11
CA LEU A 267 11.75 -3.65 -0.27
C LEU A 267 13.01 -4.08 -1.03
N ALA A 268 13.45 -3.28 -2.00
CA ALA A 268 14.68 -3.50 -2.75
C ALA A 268 15.91 -3.59 -1.84
N HIS A 269 15.84 -2.98 -0.65
CA HIS A 269 16.89 -2.96 0.36
C HIS A 269 16.59 -3.86 1.57
N SER A 270 15.57 -4.71 1.50
CA SER A 270 15.12 -5.50 2.66
C SER A 270 16.10 -6.58 3.09
N GLY A 271 16.96 -7.03 2.18
CA GLY A 271 17.85 -8.17 2.40
C GLY A 271 17.11 -9.52 2.44
N ILE A 272 15.78 -9.53 2.27
CA ILE A 272 14.99 -10.76 2.26
C ILE A 272 15.08 -11.39 0.88
N ASP A 273 15.63 -12.60 0.81
CA ASP A 273 15.53 -13.44 -0.39
C ASP A 273 14.10 -14.01 -0.49
N PRO A 274 13.32 -13.69 -1.55
CA PRO A 274 11.99 -14.24 -1.75
C PRO A 274 11.94 -15.77 -1.76
N ARG A 275 13.06 -16.44 -2.09
CA ARG A 275 13.17 -17.91 -2.06
C ARG A 275 13.11 -18.48 -0.64
N THR A 276 13.33 -17.66 0.40
CA THR A 276 13.17 -18.05 1.81
C THR A 276 11.76 -18.54 2.12
N PHE A 277 10.75 -18.00 1.42
CA PHE A 277 9.35 -18.37 1.56
C PHE A 277 8.82 -19.11 0.33
N ALA A 278 9.72 -19.66 -0.48
CA ALA A 278 9.34 -20.61 -1.49
C ALA A 278 8.80 -21.88 -0.83
N VAL A 279 7.93 -22.55 -1.56
CA VAL A 279 7.42 -23.85 -1.18
C VAL A 279 8.58 -24.84 -1.05
N GLY A 280 8.61 -25.57 0.07
CA GLY A 280 9.68 -26.55 0.36
C GLY A 280 10.95 -25.93 0.95
N ALA A 281 11.03 -24.60 1.09
CA ALA A 281 12.17 -23.95 1.73
C ALA A 281 12.21 -24.20 3.26
N PRO A 282 13.41 -24.32 3.86
CA PRO A 282 13.56 -24.43 5.31
C PRO A 282 12.99 -23.20 6.01
N GLN A 283 12.23 -23.42 7.07
CA GLN A 283 11.55 -22.35 7.80
C GLN A 283 12.49 -21.67 8.80
N VAL A 284 12.50 -20.34 8.80
CA VAL A 284 13.26 -19.52 9.75
C VAL A 284 12.27 -18.82 10.69
N PRO A 285 12.42 -18.92 12.03
CA PRO A 285 11.42 -18.44 12.99
C PRO A 285 11.36 -16.90 13.13
N VAL A 286 12.41 -16.21 12.70
CA VAL A 286 12.53 -14.75 12.71
C VAL A 286 13.44 -14.38 11.54
N LEU A 287 13.09 -13.32 10.81
CA LEU A 287 13.97 -12.75 9.80
C LEU A 287 14.30 -11.31 10.14
N ASP A 288 15.56 -11.01 9.89
CA ASP A 288 16.14 -9.70 10.02
C ASP A 288 15.80 -8.89 8.77
N VAL A 289 15.08 -7.79 8.96
CA VAL A 289 14.78 -6.82 7.89
C VAL A 289 15.55 -5.54 8.12
N THR A 290 16.00 -4.91 7.05
CA THR A 290 16.76 -3.67 7.21
C THR A 290 15.91 -2.56 7.81
N ALA A 291 16.54 -1.74 8.64
CA ALA A 291 15.89 -0.55 9.21
C ALA A 291 15.35 0.39 8.11
N ARG A 292 15.97 0.40 6.92
CA ARG A 292 15.47 1.13 5.75
C ARG A 292 14.09 0.62 5.32
N THR A 293 13.89 -0.69 5.20
CA THR A 293 12.58 -1.25 4.86
C THR A 293 11.51 -0.85 5.87
N LEU A 294 11.79 -0.96 7.17
CA LEU A 294 10.84 -0.57 8.20
C LEU A 294 10.48 0.92 8.13
N VAL A 295 11.45 1.79 7.85
CA VAL A 295 11.21 3.23 7.68
C VAL A 295 10.20 3.53 6.56
N HIS A 296 10.29 2.83 5.42
CA HIS A 296 9.31 2.99 4.34
C HIS A 296 7.90 2.51 4.76
N LEU A 297 7.80 1.38 5.47
CA LEU A 297 6.52 0.87 5.97
C LEU A 297 5.89 1.87 6.97
N PHE A 298 6.68 2.42 7.89
CA PHE A 298 6.20 3.44 8.82
C PHE A 298 5.82 4.76 8.14
N ALA A 299 6.50 5.16 7.06
CA ALA A 299 6.12 6.34 6.30
C ALA A 299 4.73 6.18 5.64
N LEU A 300 4.42 4.98 5.14
CA LEU A 300 3.12 4.67 4.55
C LEU A 300 2.00 4.55 5.59
N GLU A 301 2.30 3.95 6.75
CA GLU A 301 1.38 3.91 7.88
C GLU A 301 1.06 5.33 8.39
N ASP A 302 2.07 6.18 8.55
CA ASP A 302 1.89 7.59 8.91
C ASP A 302 1.01 8.33 7.89
N PHE A 303 1.26 8.12 6.59
CA PHE A 303 0.45 8.70 5.53
C PHE A 303 -1.02 8.24 5.65
N GLY A 304 -1.25 6.93 5.85
CA GLY A 304 -2.58 6.37 6.08
C GLY A 304 -3.29 7.00 7.29
N GLN A 305 -2.57 7.21 8.40
CA GLN A 305 -3.11 7.87 9.60
C GLN A 305 -3.39 9.37 9.40
N GLN A 306 -2.67 10.03 8.49
CA GLN A 306 -2.86 11.44 8.17
C GLN A 306 -4.03 11.68 7.21
N LEU A 307 -4.56 10.64 6.54
CA LEU A 307 -5.61 10.79 5.53
C LEU A 307 -6.83 11.63 5.98
N PRO A 308 -7.40 11.49 7.20
CA PRO A 308 -8.52 12.33 7.62
C PRO A 308 -8.22 13.83 7.58
N GLU A 309 -7.04 14.22 8.03
CA GLU A 309 -6.59 15.62 8.05
C GLU A 309 -6.15 16.09 6.66
N LEU A 310 -5.46 15.24 5.90
CA LEU A 310 -5.11 15.50 4.51
C LEU A 310 -6.34 15.70 3.63
N ASN A 311 -7.42 14.95 3.87
CA ASN A 311 -8.71 15.15 3.19
C ASN A 311 -9.31 16.52 3.47
N ARG A 312 -9.21 17.02 4.71
CA ARG A 312 -9.64 18.38 5.07
C ARG A 312 -8.82 19.42 4.33
N LYS A 313 -7.49 19.34 4.42
CA LYS A 313 -6.56 20.26 3.73
C LYS A 313 -6.74 20.23 2.22
N ARG A 314 -6.87 19.04 1.63
CA ARG A 314 -7.13 18.87 0.19
C ARG A 314 -8.37 19.62 -0.22
N ARG A 315 -9.51 19.45 0.47
CA ARG A 315 -10.74 20.18 0.13
C ARG A 315 -10.54 21.70 0.13
N GLU A 316 -9.83 22.23 1.13
CA GLU A 316 -9.54 23.67 1.23
C GLU A 316 -8.64 24.16 0.09
N ILE A 317 -7.60 23.40 -0.25
CA ILE A 317 -6.68 23.72 -1.34
C ILE A 317 -7.40 23.66 -2.69
N GLN A 318 -8.13 22.58 -2.96
CA GLN A 318 -8.82 22.39 -4.23
C GLN A 318 -9.96 23.40 -4.44
N GLN A 319 -10.65 23.83 -3.38
CA GLN A 319 -11.68 24.89 -3.46
C GLN A 319 -11.13 26.26 -3.83
N ARG A 320 -9.87 26.54 -3.51
CA ARG A 320 -9.23 27.85 -3.74
C ARG A 320 -8.31 27.86 -4.97
N ARG A 321 -8.07 26.69 -5.58
CA ARG A 321 -7.26 26.51 -6.77
C ARG A 321 -7.69 27.48 -7.88
N ARG A 322 -6.69 28.13 -8.50
CA ARG A 322 -6.83 29.01 -9.67
C ARG A 322 -6.10 28.51 -10.93
N ARG A 323 -5.13 27.60 -10.78
CA ARG A 323 -4.38 26.98 -11.90
C ARG A 323 -4.61 25.47 -11.93
N SER A 324 -4.80 24.91 -13.12
CA SER A 324 -4.92 23.46 -13.32
C SER A 324 -3.58 22.77 -13.15
N ASP A 325 -3.56 21.45 -12.99
CA ASP A 325 -2.28 20.72 -12.97
C ASP A 325 -1.53 20.89 -14.30
N ARG A 326 -2.25 20.96 -15.42
CA ARG A 326 -1.70 21.21 -16.75
C ARG A 326 -0.93 22.54 -16.83
N ASP A 327 -1.42 23.58 -16.18
CA ASP A 327 -0.73 24.88 -16.12
C ASP A 327 0.56 24.81 -15.32
N LEU A 328 0.64 23.88 -14.35
CA LEU A 328 1.77 23.75 -13.43
C LEU A 328 2.84 22.76 -13.88
N PHE A 329 2.50 21.72 -14.65
CA PHE A 329 3.47 20.71 -15.10
C PHE A 329 4.72 21.24 -15.80
N PRO A 330 4.68 22.34 -16.58
CA PRO A 330 5.91 22.95 -17.12
C PRO A 330 6.92 23.38 -16.04
N LEU A 331 6.46 23.65 -14.81
CA LEU A 331 7.31 24.03 -13.68
C LEU A 331 7.92 22.83 -12.94
N PHE A 332 7.55 21.59 -13.27
CA PHE A 332 8.03 20.37 -12.61
C PHE A 332 9.42 19.95 -13.13
N GLY A 333 9.80 20.45 -14.32
CA GLY A 333 11.05 20.14 -14.99
C GLY A 333 11.07 18.72 -15.56
N ASP A 334 11.46 17.73 -14.76
CA ASP A 334 11.53 16.32 -15.16
C ASP A 334 10.56 15.48 -14.32
N PRO A 335 9.26 15.45 -14.68
CA PRO A 335 8.26 14.73 -13.91
C PRO A 335 8.50 13.22 -13.89
N PHE A 336 9.22 12.64 -14.86
CA PHE A 336 9.47 11.19 -14.91
C PHE A 336 10.84 10.79 -14.35
N ARG A 337 11.52 11.70 -13.63
CA ARG A 337 12.76 11.38 -12.93
C ARG A 337 12.55 10.27 -11.90
N LEU A 338 13.38 9.23 -11.98
CA LEU A 338 13.35 8.07 -11.09
C LEU A 338 14.58 8.04 -10.18
N HIS A 339 14.43 7.39 -9.01
CA HIS A 339 15.51 7.22 -8.02
C HIS A 339 16.52 6.16 -8.43
N GLU A 340 16.05 5.07 -9.03
CA GLU A 340 16.81 3.83 -9.24
C GLU A 340 16.51 3.27 -10.62
N GLY A 341 17.45 2.48 -11.18
CA GLY A 341 17.29 1.78 -12.45
C GLY A 341 16.79 0.34 -12.29
N GLY A 342 16.93 -0.46 -13.34
CA GLY A 342 16.71 -1.92 -13.29
C GLY A 342 15.25 -2.30 -13.00
N ALA A 343 15.02 -3.16 -11.99
CA ALA A 343 13.69 -3.64 -11.64
C ALA A 343 12.75 -2.49 -11.22
N TYR A 344 13.27 -1.51 -10.46
CA TYR A 344 12.48 -0.34 -10.04
C TYR A 344 11.98 0.47 -11.25
N GLU A 345 12.86 0.72 -12.22
CA GLU A 345 12.50 1.43 -13.44
C GLU A 345 11.50 0.63 -14.30
N ALA A 346 11.68 -0.68 -14.42
CA ALA A 346 10.75 -1.52 -15.18
C ALA A 346 9.32 -1.46 -14.59
N VAL A 347 9.21 -1.49 -13.25
CA VAL A 347 7.93 -1.36 -12.54
C VAL A 347 7.34 0.04 -12.74
N ALA A 348 8.16 1.10 -12.58
CA ALA A 348 7.72 2.47 -12.80
C ALA A 348 7.17 2.68 -14.22
N ARG A 349 7.86 2.19 -15.25
CA ARG A 349 7.42 2.29 -16.65
C ARG A 349 6.13 1.51 -16.92
N ALA A 350 5.93 0.37 -16.28
CA ALA A 350 4.68 -0.37 -16.37
C ALA A 350 3.51 0.41 -15.78
N PHE A 351 3.70 1.04 -14.61
CA PHE A 351 2.67 1.90 -14.02
C PHE A 351 2.42 3.19 -14.80
N ILE A 352 3.46 3.86 -15.30
CA ILE A 352 3.33 5.06 -16.15
C ILE A 352 2.40 4.79 -17.34
N ARG A 353 2.56 3.63 -17.99
CA ARG A 353 1.70 3.18 -19.08
C ARG A 353 0.29 2.79 -18.60
N ASP A 354 0.21 1.96 -17.57
CA ASP A 354 -1.06 1.37 -17.13
C ASP A 354 -1.98 2.34 -16.38
N PHE A 355 -1.46 3.52 -16.00
CA PHE A 355 -2.23 4.64 -15.47
C PHE A 355 -2.23 5.89 -16.36
N ASP A 356 -1.73 5.78 -17.60
CA ASP A 356 -1.80 6.84 -18.63
C ASP A 356 -1.18 8.16 -18.15
N LEU A 357 0.02 8.09 -17.58
CA LEU A 357 0.68 9.25 -16.98
C LEU A 357 1.41 10.12 -18.01
N GLU A 358 1.96 9.57 -19.09
CA GLU A 358 2.66 10.37 -20.11
C GLU A 358 1.74 11.42 -20.77
N PRO A 359 0.53 11.07 -21.28
CA PRO A 359 -0.37 12.06 -21.87
C PRO A 359 -0.83 13.12 -20.86
N LEU A 360 -1.05 12.70 -19.61
CA LEU A 360 -1.46 13.57 -18.51
C LEU A 360 -0.44 14.69 -18.28
N PHE A 361 0.86 14.37 -18.21
CA PHE A 361 1.93 15.35 -18.01
C PHE A 361 2.32 16.10 -19.28
N ALA A 362 2.02 15.56 -20.47
CA ALA A 362 2.17 16.25 -21.75
C ALA A 362 1.06 17.29 -22.03
N GLY A 363 -0.02 17.29 -21.23
CA GLY A 363 -1.18 18.15 -21.45
C GLY A 363 -2.04 17.70 -22.63
N GLU A 364 -1.93 16.44 -23.04
CA GLU A 364 -2.79 15.84 -24.05
C GLU A 364 -4.12 15.43 -23.40
N ALA A 365 -5.23 15.55 -24.15
CA ALA A 365 -6.50 15.05 -23.66
C ALA A 365 -6.36 13.54 -23.37
N PRO A 366 -6.90 13.03 -22.25
CA PRO A 366 -6.83 11.61 -21.95
C PRO A 366 -7.32 10.81 -23.15
N THR A 367 -6.58 9.78 -23.55
CA THR A 367 -7.15 8.81 -24.47
C THR A 367 -8.33 8.20 -23.73
N PRO A 368 -9.57 8.30 -24.25
CA PRO A 368 -10.70 7.68 -23.57
C PRO A 368 -10.34 6.23 -23.32
N ALA A 369 -10.51 5.76 -22.08
CA ALA A 369 -10.54 4.33 -21.85
C ALA A 369 -11.56 3.79 -22.84
N THR A 370 -11.10 2.98 -23.79
CA THR A 370 -11.96 2.45 -24.84
C THR A 370 -12.93 1.51 -24.15
N SER A 371 -14.06 2.05 -23.72
CA SER A 371 -15.28 1.29 -23.52
C SER A 371 -15.67 0.84 -24.92
N GLY A 372 -15.08 -0.26 -25.38
CA GLY A 372 -15.55 -0.94 -26.56
C GLY A 372 -17.05 -1.12 -26.38
N ALA A 373 -17.84 -0.56 -27.30
CA ALA A 373 -19.28 -0.68 -27.26
C ALA A 373 -19.64 -2.16 -27.06
N ILE A 374 -20.16 -2.48 -25.88
CA ILE A 374 -20.48 -3.84 -25.50
C ILE A 374 -21.72 -4.21 -26.30
N GLY A 375 -21.53 -4.95 -27.39
CA GLY A 375 -22.62 -5.57 -28.12
C GLY A 375 -23.39 -6.46 -27.16
N GLY A 376 -24.64 -6.07 -26.86
CA GLY A 376 -25.53 -6.85 -26.03
C GLY A 376 -25.79 -8.20 -26.67
N ALA A 377 -25.26 -9.27 -26.06
CA ALA A 377 -25.75 -10.60 -26.33
C ALA A 377 -27.06 -10.78 -25.55
N SER A 378 -28.16 -10.91 -26.28
CA SER A 378 -29.47 -11.24 -25.72
C SER A 378 -29.42 -12.63 -25.06
N PRO A 379 -29.99 -12.83 -23.85
CA PRO A 379 -30.24 -14.17 -23.36
C PRO A 379 -31.51 -14.75 -24.00
N ASP A 380 -31.33 -15.97 -24.47
CA ASP A 380 -32.30 -17.09 -24.52
C ASP A 380 -33.57 -16.98 -25.37
N GLU A 381 -33.54 -17.72 -26.48
CA GLU A 381 -34.66 -18.61 -26.81
C GLU A 381 -34.48 -19.97 -26.12
N PRO A 382 -35.53 -20.54 -25.52
CA PRO A 382 -35.50 -21.87 -24.93
C PRO A 382 -35.40 -22.92 -26.05
N VAL A 383 -34.21 -23.44 -26.27
CA VAL A 383 -34.00 -24.66 -27.06
C VAL A 383 -34.03 -25.84 -26.10
N THR A 384 -34.88 -26.82 -26.37
CA THR A 384 -34.92 -28.10 -25.66
C THR A 384 -33.62 -28.85 -25.93
N ILE A 385 -32.65 -28.76 -25.01
CA ILE A 385 -31.37 -29.46 -25.13
C ILE A 385 -31.55 -30.91 -24.69
N SER A 386 -31.36 -31.84 -25.62
CA SER A 386 -31.06 -33.24 -25.29
C SER A 386 -29.68 -33.27 -24.63
N VAL A 387 -29.63 -33.56 -23.34
CA VAL A 387 -28.39 -33.88 -22.62
C VAL A 387 -27.76 -35.06 -23.34
N ARG A 388 -26.57 -34.85 -23.92
CA ARG A 388 -25.80 -35.91 -24.58
C ARG A 388 -24.57 -36.21 -23.73
N PRO A 389 -24.16 -37.48 -23.63
CA PRO A 389 -22.85 -37.79 -23.10
C PRO A 389 -21.75 -37.09 -23.94
N SER A 390 -20.98 -36.21 -23.30
CA SER A 390 -19.77 -35.56 -23.83
C SER A 390 -18.51 -36.26 -23.31
N THR A 391 -17.41 -36.22 -24.06
CA THR A 391 -16.11 -36.73 -23.60
C THR A 391 -15.52 -35.84 -22.51
N VAL A 392 -14.95 -36.44 -21.47
CA VAL A 392 -14.41 -35.74 -20.30
C VAL A 392 -13.02 -36.25 -19.98
N SER A 393 -12.09 -35.33 -19.75
CA SER A 393 -10.77 -35.64 -19.19
C SER A 393 -10.69 -35.19 -17.74
N VAL A 394 -10.67 -36.13 -16.80
CA VAL A 394 -10.45 -35.86 -15.39
C VAL A 394 -8.94 -35.80 -15.13
N ILE A 395 -8.47 -34.68 -14.62
CA ILE A 395 -7.08 -34.36 -14.36
C ILE A 395 -6.89 -34.34 -12.84
N VAL A 396 -6.13 -35.31 -12.34
CA VAL A 396 -5.80 -35.46 -10.92
C VAL A 396 -4.34 -35.10 -10.72
N LEU A 397 -4.08 -33.96 -10.07
CA LEU A 397 -2.71 -33.51 -9.78
C LEU A 397 -2.23 -34.14 -8.46
N THR A 398 -1.05 -34.79 -8.48
CA THR A 398 -0.41 -35.39 -7.30
C THR A 398 1.02 -34.89 -7.12
N VAL A 399 1.43 -34.64 -5.87
CA VAL A 399 2.80 -34.21 -5.50
C VAL A 399 3.36 -34.92 -4.27
N LEU A 400 2.51 -35.46 -3.39
CA LEU A 400 2.93 -36.24 -2.20
C LEU A 400 2.21 -37.59 -2.13
N GLY A 401 1.49 -37.97 -3.18
CA GLY A 401 0.40 -38.93 -3.15
C GLY A 401 0.80 -40.39 -2.95
N GLN A 402 0.60 -40.91 -1.74
CA GLN A 402 0.55 -42.36 -1.52
C GLN A 402 -0.60 -42.86 -0.60
N PRO A 403 -1.20 -42.12 0.38
CA PRO A 403 -2.38 -42.65 1.10
C PRO A 403 -3.76 -42.16 0.64
N HIS A 404 -3.87 -41.06 -0.13
CA HIS A 404 -5.20 -40.50 -0.50
C HIS A 404 -5.58 -40.71 -1.97
N LEU A 405 -4.59 -40.80 -2.86
CA LEU A 405 -4.80 -41.04 -4.28
C LEU A 405 -5.60 -42.34 -4.55
N ALA A 406 -5.40 -43.37 -3.72
CA ALA A 406 -6.17 -44.62 -3.80
C ALA A 406 -7.68 -44.43 -3.57
N ASP A 407 -8.07 -43.64 -2.56
CA ASP A 407 -9.48 -43.32 -2.29
C ASP A 407 -10.10 -42.52 -3.46
N CYS A 408 -9.34 -41.55 -3.99
CA CYS A 408 -9.73 -40.73 -5.13
C CYS A 408 -9.99 -41.60 -6.37
N LEU A 409 -9.01 -42.39 -6.80
CA LEU A 409 -9.11 -43.27 -7.96
C LEU A 409 -10.22 -44.32 -7.83
N SER A 410 -10.38 -44.89 -6.63
CA SER A 410 -11.46 -45.85 -6.35
C SER A 410 -12.85 -45.21 -6.53
N SER A 411 -13.01 -43.96 -6.08
CA SER A 411 -14.28 -43.23 -6.24
C SER A 411 -14.56 -42.79 -7.69
N LEU A 412 -13.51 -42.49 -8.47
CA LEU A 412 -13.63 -42.21 -9.90
C LEU A 412 -14.06 -43.43 -10.70
N ARG A 413 -13.61 -44.63 -10.32
CA ARG A 413 -14.05 -45.89 -10.94
C ARG A 413 -15.52 -46.20 -10.70
N ALA A 414 -16.11 -45.65 -9.63
CA ALA A 414 -17.49 -45.86 -9.24
C ALA A 414 -18.48 -44.86 -9.87
N GLN A 415 -18.05 -44.03 -10.84
CA GLN A 415 -18.92 -43.05 -11.48
C GLN A 415 -20.03 -43.70 -12.32
N THR A 416 -21.22 -43.12 -12.31
CA THR A 416 -22.37 -43.55 -13.13
C THR A 416 -22.33 -42.99 -14.55
N TYR A 417 -21.38 -42.10 -14.86
CA TYR A 417 -21.18 -41.54 -16.19
C TYR A 417 -20.54 -42.58 -17.13
N PRO A 418 -20.84 -42.60 -18.45
CA PRO A 418 -20.36 -43.65 -19.33
C PRO A 418 -18.83 -43.72 -19.41
N GLY A 419 -18.25 -44.84 -19.00
CA GLY A 419 -16.80 -44.99 -18.81
C GLY A 419 -15.97 -44.83 -20.08
N GLU A 420 -16.53 -45.17 -21.24
CA GLU A 420 -15.89 -44.98 -22.55
C GLU A 420 -15.71 -43.50 -22.93
N GLN A 421 -16.31 -42.59 -22.16
CA GLN A 421 -16.22 -41.14 -22.36
C GLN A 421 -15.33 -40.46 -21.33
N ILE A 422 -14.75 -41.23 -20.42
CA ILE A 422 -13.91 -40.72 -19.34
C ILE A 422 -12.45 -41.05 -19.64
N GLU A 423 -11.64 -40.02 -19.83
CA GLU A 423 -10.19 -40.10 -19.79
C GLU A 423 -9.71 -39.68 -18.39
N ILE A 424 -8.91 -40.51 -17.72
CA ILE A 424 -8.27 -40.15 -16.44
C ILE A 424 -6.78 -39.87 -16.69
N LEU A 425 -6.34 -38.66 -16.33
CA LEU A 425 -4.94 -38.26 -16.34
C LEU A 425 -4.48 -37.97 -14.90
N VAL A 426 -3.54 -38.76 -14.40
CA VAL A 426 -2.86 -38.50 -13.14
C VAL A 426 -1.58 -37.74 -13.44
N VAL A 427 -1.55 -36.46 -13.08
CA VAL A 427 -0.40 -35.58 -13.31
C VAL A 427 0.52 -35.62 -12.11
N ASP A 428 1.68 -36.23 -12.30
CA ASP A 428 2.73 -36.29 -11.29
C ASP A 428 3.60 -35.04 -11.33
N ASN A 429 3.48 -34.24 -10.28
CA ASN A 429 4.09 -32.93 -10.11
C ASN A 429 5.29 -32.98 -9.15
N GLU A 430 6.18 -33.96 -9.37
CA GLU A 430 7.37 -34.27 -8.56
C GLU A 430 7.06 -35.04 -7.27
N SER A 431 6.30 -36.12 -7.37
CA SER A 431 6.07 -37.02 -6.24
C SER A 431 7.38 -37.71 -5.80
N PRO A 432 7.61 -37.87 -4.48
CA PRO A 432 8.81 -38.54 -3.98
C PRO A 432 8.84 -40.04 -4.30
N VAL A 433 7.67 -40.62 -4.57
CA VAL A 433 7.49 -42.02 -4.98
C VAL A 433 6.67 -42.03 -6.25
N ASP A 434 7.07 -42.86 -7.22
CA ASP A 434 6.37 -43.04 -8.48
C ASP A 434 4.90 -43.46 -8.23
N PRO A 435 3.89 -42.67 -8.66
CA PRO A 435 2.49 -43.02 -8.50
C PRO A 435 2.00 -44.08 -9.50
N ALA A 436 2.73 -44.39 -10.58
CA ALA A 436 2.24 -45.24 -11.66
C ALA A 436 1.78 -46.65 -11.23
N PRO A 437 2.49 -47.37 -10.34
CA PRO A 437 2.02 -48.67 -9.85
C PRO A 437 0.69 -48.56 -9.08
N LEU A 438 0.50 -47.50 -8.29
CA LEU A 438 -0.73 -47.25 -7.56
C LEU A 438 -1.88 -46.90 -8.51
N VAL A 439 -1.60 -46.08 -9.53
CA VAL A 439 -2.57 -45.69 -10.55
C VAL A 439 -3.08 -46.93 -11.29
N GLU A 440 -2.18 -47.79 -11.76
CA GLU A 440 -2.54 -49.03 -12.47
C GLU A 440 -3.36 -49.99 -11.57
N GLN A 441 -3.02 -50.07 -10.28
CA GLN A 441 -3.75 -50.93 -9.34
C GLN A 441 -5.21 -50.49 -9.14
N TYR A 442 -5.46 -49.18 -8.96
CA TYR A 442 -6.78 -48.68 -8.57
C TYR A 442 -7.64 -48.23 -9.76
N TYR A 443 -7.01 -47.80 -10.86
CA TYR A 443 -7.69 -47.42 -12.10
C TYR A 443 -6.88 -47.89 -13.33
N PRO A 444 -6.98 -49.17 -13.72
CA PRO A 444 -6.31 -49.69 -14.92
C PRO A 444 -6.71 -48.89 -16.17
N GLY A 445 -5.72 -48.44 -16.94
CA GLY A 445 -5.92 -47.61 -18.15
C GLY A 445 -5.91 -46.10 -17.92
N ALA A 446 -5.75 -45.61 -16.68
CA ALA A 446 -5.44 -44.20 -16.43
C ALA A 446 -4.03 -43.85 -16.90
N ARG A 447 -3.84 -42.64 -17.43
CA ARG A 447 -2.54 -42.16 -17.93
C ARG A 447 -1.80 -41.37 -16.88
N VAL A 448 -0.54 -41.69 -16.64
CA VAL A 448 0.35 -40.87 -15.80
C VAL A 448 1.12 -39.87 -16.66
N VAL A 449 0.99 -38.59 -16.37
CA VAL A 449 1.69 -37.49 -17.06
C VAL A 449 2.72 -36.89 -16.12
N ARG A 450 4.00 -36.86 -16.51
CA ARG A 450 5.08 -36.32 -15.67
C ARG A 450 5.35 -34.85 -16.00
N VAL A 451 5.37 -34.00 -14.98
CA VAL A 451 5.78 -32.60 -15.11
C VAL A 451 7.30 -32.45 -15.09
N GLY A 452 8.00 -33.29 -14.32
CA GLY A 452 9.47 -33.32 -14.20
C GLY A 452 10.06 -32.37 -13.16
N LYS A 453 9.27 -31.44 -12.63
CA LYS A 453 9.56 -30.58 -11.47
C LYS A 453 8.24 -30.07 -10.88
N ASN A 454 8.21 -29.69 -9.62
CA ASN A 454 7.02 -29.09 -9.01
C ASN A 454 6.75 -27.71 -9.63
N ALA A 455 5.75 -27.65 -10.51
CA ALA A 455 5.31 -26.43 -11.18
C ALA A 455 4.13 -25.74 -10.45
N GLY A 456 3.86 -26.13 -9.20
CA GLY A 456 2.69 -25.71 -8.44
C GLY A 456 1.40 -26.32 -9.00
N PHE A 457 0.27 -25.92 -8.40
CA PHE A 457 -1.05 -26.31 -8.84
C PHE A 457 -1.33 -25.86 -10.29
N SER A 458 -1.03 -24.60 -10.60
CA SER A 458 -1.35 -24.00 -11.90
C SER A 458 -0.54 -24.64 -13.04
N GLY A 459 0.78 -24.74 -12.89
CA GLY A 459 1.66 -25.30 -13.92
C GLY A 459 1.41 -26.80 -14.14
N GLY A 460 1.23 -27.57 -13.07
CA GLY A 460 0.93 -29.00 -13.16
C GLY A 460 -0.41 -29.27 -13.86
N ASN A 461 -1.48 -28.59 -13.44
CA ASN A 461 -2.79 -28.74 -14.10
C ASN A 461 -2.77 -28.29 -15.57
N ASN A 462 -1.99 -27.27 -15.93
CA ASN A 462 -1.81 -26.89 -17.34
C ASN A 462 -1.12 -27.99 -18.18
N VAL A 463 -0.16 -28.72 -17.61
CA VAL A 463 0.44 -29.89 -18.28
C VAL A 463 -0.62 -30.97 -18.52
N GLY A 464 -1.45 -31.26 -17.52
CA GLY A 464 -2.59 -32.18 -17.66
C GLY A 464 -3.58 -31.73 -18.73
N ALA A 465 -3.98 -30.46 -18.71
CA ALA A 465 -4.94 -29.88 -19.65
C ALA A 465 -4.46 -29.94 -21.12
N ARG A 466 -3.15 -29.78 -21.35
CA ARG A 466 -2.56 -29.93 -22.69
C ARG A 466 -2.52 -31.38 -23.16
N ALA A 467 -2.35 -32.34 -22.24
CA ALA A 467 -2.34 -33.77 -22.55
C ALA A 467 -3.74 -34.39 -22.73
N ALA A 468 -4.76 -33.72 -22.19
CA ALA A 468 -6.17 -34.11 -22.21
C ALA A 468 -6.84 -33.92 -23.57
N THR A 469 -7.79 -34.81 -23.88
CA THR A 469 -8.50 -34.89 -25.17
C THR A 469 -10.01 -34.66 -25.10
N GLY A 470 -10.61 -34.70 -23.90
CA GLY A 470 -12.03 -34.54 -23.68
C GLY A 470 -12.56 -33.16 -24.04
N GLU A 471 -13.84 -33.08 -24.40
CA GLU A 471 -14.56 -31.81 -24.61
C GLU A 471 -14.58 -30.96 -23.34
N TYR A 472 -14.75 -31.62 -22.19
CA TYR A 472 -14.64 -31.01 -20.87
C TYR A 472 -13.35 -31.44 -20.17
N LEU A 473 -12.71 -30.50 -19.51
CA LEU A 473 -11.65 -30.75 -18.54
C LEU A 473 -12.24 -30.72 -17.14
N VAL A 474 -11.92 -31.71 -16.31
CA VAL A 474 -12.34 -31.74 -14.92
C VAL A 474 -11.11 -31.80 -14.03
N PHE A 475 -10.87 -30.76 -13.25
CA PHE A 475 -9.76 -30.71 -12.28
C PHE A 475 -10.26 -31.24 -10.95
N LEU A 476 -9.51 -32.19 -10.38
CA LEU A 476 -9.83 -32.85 -9.12
C LEU A 476 -8.58 -33.03 -8.26
N ASN A 477 -8.64 -32.66 -6.99
CA ASN A 477 -7.53 -32.87 -6.05
C ASN A 477 -7.37 -34.37 -5.69
N ASP A 478 -6.13 -34.79 -5.44
CA ASP A 478 -5.78 -36.17 -5.09
C ASP A 478 -6.22 -36.61 -3.68
N ASP A 479 -6.60 -35.66 -2.81
CA ASP A 479 -7.12 -35.86 -1.44
C ASP A 479 -8.64 -35.77 -1.32
N THR A 480 -9.33 -36.07 -2.42
CA THR A 480 -10.80 -36.10 -2.50
C THR A 480 -11.34 -37.50 -2.76
N ARG A 481 -12.63 -37.70 -2.47
CA ARG A 481 -13.43 -38.79 -3.04
C ARG A 481 -14.75 -38.22 -3.54
N VAL A 482 -15.26 -38.73 -4.65
CA VAL A 482 -16.44 -38.19 -5.32
C VAL A 482 -17.67 -39.10 -5.16
N HIS A 483 -18.87 -38.52 -5.11
CA HIS A 483 -20.12 -39.28 -5.13
C HIS A 483 -20.31 -39.99 -6.49
N PRO A 484 -20.97 -41.17 -6.59
CA PRO A 484 -21.16 -41.88 -7.87
C PRO A 484 -21.76 -41.06 -9.02
N ASP A 485 -22.65 -40.11 -8.71
CA ASP A 485 -23.29 -39.24 -9.72
C ASP A 485 -22.56 -37.90 -9.94
N TRP A 486 -21.41 -37.69 -9.30
CA TRP A 486 -20.68 -36.42 -9.32
C TRP A 486 -20.39 -35.90 -10.74
N LEU A 487 -19.77 -36.74 -11.57
CA LEU A 487 -19.34 -36.34 -12.91
C LEU A 487 -20.54 -36.06 -13.83
N ARG A 488 -21.58 -36.90 -13.70
CA ARG A 488 -22.85 -36.72 -14.42
C ARG A 488 -23.44 -35.36 -14.09
N GLU A 489 -23.60 -35.04 -12.81
CA GLU A 489 -24.22 -33.77 -12.38
C GLU A 489 -23.40 -32.55 -12.84
N LEU A 490 -22.06 -32.63 -12.86
CA LEU A 490 -21.22 -31.57 -13.44
C LEU A 490 -21.50 -31.33 -14.92
N VAL A 491 -21.46 -32.38 -15.74
CA VAL A 491 -21.65 -32.29 -17.20
C VAL A 491 -23.06 -31.83 -17.52
N GLU A 492 -24.06 -32.41 -16.86
CA GLU A 492 -25.45 -32.04 -17.10
C GLU A 492 -25.73 -30.58 -16.69
N THR A 493 -25.17 -30.12 -15.56
CA THR A 493 -25.28 -28.70 -15.17
C THR A 493 -24.62 -27.79 -16.20
N ALA A 494 -23.44 -28.16 -16.71
CA ALA A 494 -22.72 -27.40 -17.72
C ALA A 494 -23.54 -27.25 -19.02
N GLN A 495 -24.20 -28.33 -19.45
CA GLN A 495 -25.06 -28.32 -20.64
C GLN A 495 -26.36 -27.54 -20.41
N ARG A 496 -27.06 -27.78 -19.28
CA ARG A 496 -28.31 -27.08 -18.92
C ARG A 496 -28.12 -25.57 -18.83
N ARG A 497 -27.00 -25.12 -18.24
CA ARG A 497 -26.68 -23.71 -18.02
C ARG A 497 -25.84 -23.08 -19.12
N ARG A 498 -25.41 -23.86 -20.11
CA ARG A 498 -24.40 -23.46 -21.10
C ARG A 498 -23.17 -22.83 -20.42
N ALA A 499 -22.83 -23.34 -19.24
CA ALA A 499 -21.78 -22.78 -18.41
C ALA A 499 -20.40 -23.12 -19.01
N ALA A 500 -19.48 -22.17 -18.95
CA ALA A 500 -18.10 -22.46 -19.33
C ALA A 500 -17.38 -23.25 -18.24
N SER A 501 -17.76 -23.04 -16.98
CA SER A 501 -17.23 -23.78 -15.84
C SER A 501 -18.31 -24.08 -14.82
N VAL A 502 -18.20 -25.23 -14.15
CA VAL A 502 -19.11 -25.67 -13.10
C VAL A 502 -18.31 -26.13 -11.88
N GLY A 503 -18.65 -25.62 -10.70
CA GLY A 503 -18.09 -26.04 -9.43
C GLY A 503 -18.97 -27.04 -8.71
N SER A 504 -18.34 -27.99 -8.02
CA SER A 504 -19.01 -29.00 -7.18
C SER A 504 -19.36 -28.43 -5.81
N ARG A 505 -20.29 -29.08 -5.11
CA ARG A 505 -20.41 -28.99 -3.65
C ARG A 505 -19.29 -29.82 -3.01
N ILE A 506 -18.45 -29.16 -2.21
CA ILE A 506 -17.36 -29.81 -1.49
C ILE A 506 -17.66 -29.80 0.00
N LEU A 507 -17.58 -30.98 0.62
CA LEU A 507 -17.82 -31.20 2.04
C LEU A 507 -16.56 -31.75 2.71
N SER A 508 -16.52 -31.69 4.04
CA SER A 508 -15.55 -32.42 4.85
C SER A 508 -15.59 -33.92 4.54
N TRP A 509 -14.53 -34.64 4.90
CA TRP A 509 -14.39 -36.06 4.57
C TRP A 509 -15.55 -36.95 5.02
N ASP A 510 -16.13 -36.63 6.18
CA ASP A 510 -17.31 -37.29 6.77
C ASP A 510 -18.65 -36.74 6.25
N GLY A 511 -18.63 -35.67 5.47
CA GLY A 511 -19.80 -34.99 4.91
C GLY A 511 -20.53 -34.07 5.89
N SER A 512 -19.99 -33.83 7.09
CA SER A 512 -20.69 -33.08 8.15
C SER A 512 -20.59 -31.57 8.02
N LEU A 513 -19.50 -31.05 7.45
CA LEU A 513 -19.20 -29.63 7.32
C LEU A 513 -19.05 -29.21 5.86
N ILE A 514 -19.41 -27.97 5.58
CA ILE A 514 -19.20 -27.31 4.28
C ILE A 514 -17.71 -26.94 4.13
N ASP A 515 -17.12 -27.31 3.00
CA ASP A 515 -15.81 -26.82 2.57
C ASP A 515 -16.00 -25.75 1.48
N PHE A 516 -16.76 -26.08 0.42
CA PHE A 516 -17.07 -25.13 -0.64
C PHE A 516 -18.49 -25.31 -1.20
N VAL A 517 -19.24 -24.21 -1.17
CA VAL A 517 -20.54 -24.05 -1.87
C VAL A 517 -20.58 -22.77 -2.72
N GLY A 518 -19.47 -22.04 -2.77
CA GLY A 518 -19.31 -20.78 -3.50
C GLY A 518 -18.32 -19.85 -2.81
N GLY A 519 -17.96 -18.77 -3.49
CA GLY A 519 -17.03 -17.79 -2.97
C GLY A 519 -17.24 -16.37 -3.49
N SER A 520 -16.57 -15.44 -2.82
CA SER A 520 -16.60 -13.99 -3.07
C SER A 520 -15.18 -13.43 -3.02
N VAL A 521 -14.99 -12.19 -3.44
CA VAL A 521 -13.75 -11.43 -3.25
C VAL A 521 -14.04 -10.13 -2.51
N ASN A 522 -13.09 -9.65 -1.68
CA ASN A 522 -13.18 -8.30 -1.09
C ASN A 522 -12.39 -7.25 -1.90
N CYS A 523 -12.46 -5.99 -1.49
CA CYS A 523 -11.76 -4.87 -2.14
C CYS A 523 -10.23 -4.96 -2.08
N GLU A 524 -9.68 -5.92 -1.35
CA GLU A 524 -8.25 -6.23 -1.26
C GLU A 524 -7.83 -7.38 -2.18
N GLY A 525 -8.76 -7.93 -2.96
CA GLY A 525 -8.51 -9.07 -3.86
C GLY A 525 -8.47 -10.41 -3.14
N LYS A 526 -8.91 -10.48 -1.88
CA LYS A 526 -8.87 -11.69 -1.07
C LYS A 526 -10.13 -12.50 -1.32
N GLY A 527 -9.96 -13.76 -1.71
CA GLY A 527 -11.05 -14.70 -1.90
C GLY A 527 -11.56 -15.26 -0.56
N PHE A 528 -12.88 -15.39 -0.46
CA PHE A 528 -13.59 -15.96 0.69
C PHE A 528 -14.49 -17.11 0.23
N GLN A 529 -14.57 -18.15 1.05
CA GLN A 529 -15.52 -19.25 0.87
C GLN A 529 -16.78 -18.95 1.69
N ILE A 530 -17.94 -19.09 1.07
CA ILE A 530 -19.24 -18.87 1.71
C ILE A 530 -19.54 -20.09 2.60
N ASP A 531 -19.97 -19.84 3.85
CA ASP A 531 -20.37 -20.85 4.84
C ASP A 531 -19.33 -21.94 5.15
N ILE A 532 -18.04 -21.71 4.87
CA ILE A 532 -16.97 -22.67 5.22
C ILE A 532 -17.00 -23.01 6.72
N GLY A 533 -16.88 -24.30 7.02
CA GLY A 533 -16.89 -24.84 8.38
C GLY A 533 -18.27 -24.87 9.04
N GLN A 534 -19.33 -24.39 8.37
CA GLN A 534 -20.69 -24.53 8.85
C GLN A 534 -21.23 -25.96 8.62
N PRO A 535 -22.18 -26.45 9.44
CA PRO A 535 -22.81 -27.75 9.21
C PRO A 535 -23.53 -27.83 7.86
N GLU A 536 -23.37 -28.93 7.15
CA GLU A 536 -24.15 -29.20 5.93
C GLU A 536 -25.59 -29.55 6.32
N ALA A 537 -26.48 -28.57 6.16
CA ALA A 537 -27.90 -28.66 6.52
C ALA A 537 -28.84 -28.56 5.31
N GLY A 538 -28.35 -28.85 4.09
CA GLY A 538 -29.15 -28.81 2.86
C GLY A 538 -29.53 -27.41 2.38
N ARG A 539 -28.88 -26.36 2.90
CA ARG A 539 -29.23 -24.95 2.62
C ARG A 539 -28.84 -24.46 1.22
N HIS A 540 -27.98 -25.21 0.52
CA HIS A 540 -27.42 -24.84 -0.79
C HIS A 540 -27.94 -25.73 -1.91
N GLY A 541 -29.25 -25.93 -2.01
CA GLY A 541 -29.89 -26.91 -2.91
C GLY A 541 -30.08 -26.49 -4.37
N GLU A 542 -29.80 -25.23 -4.71
CA GLU A 542 -30.10 -24.64 -6.02
C GLU A 542 -28.85 -24.44 -6.88
N GLU A 543 -29.00 -24.67 -8.19
CA GLU A 543 -28.01 -24.23 -9.17
C GLU A 543 -27.99 -22.70 -9.25
N ARG A 544 -26.81 -22.11 -9.10
CA ARG A 544 -26.65 -20.65 -9.13
C ARG A 544 -25.32 -20.22 -9.73
N PRO A 545 -25.19 -18.98 -10.22
CA PRO A 545 -23.90 -18.43 -10.64
C PRO A 545 -22.89 -18.39 -9.48
N LEU A 546 -21.62 -18.59 -9.81
CA LEU A 546 -20.48 -18.44 -8.91
C LEU A 546 -19.50 -17.41 -9.47
N LEU A 547 -18.80 -16.66 -8.63
CA LEU A 547 -17.65 -15.87 -9.07
C LEU A 547 -16.54 -16.79 -9.61
N PHE A 548 -16.27 -17.88 -8.88
CA PHE A 548 -15.31 -18.91 -9.26
C PHE A 548 -15.77 -20.29 -8.76
N ALA A 549 -15.35 -21.33 -9.46
CA ALA A 549 -15.48 -22.72 -9.03
C ALA A 549 -14.18 -23.12 -8.34
N CYS A 550 -14.26 -23.87 -7.23
CA CYS A 550 -13.07 -24.31 -6.51
C CYS A 550 -12.21 -25.24 -7.39
N GLY A 551 -10.91 -24.93 -7.49
CA GLY A 551 -9.95 -25.72 -8.28
C GLY A 551 -9.82 -27.18 -7.83
N GLY A 552 -10.23 -27.49 -6.60
CA GLY A 552 -10.19 -28.85 -6.06
C GLY A 552 -11.24 -29.79 -6.65
N ALA A 553 -12.31 -29.28 -7.26
CA ALA A 553 -13.33 -30.09 -7.95
C ALA A 553 -14.19 -29.22 -8.90
N MET A 554 -13.69 -29.01 -10.11
CA MET A 554 -14.37 -28.18 -11.12
C MET A 554 -14.33 -28.77 -12.51
N LEU A 555 -15.38 -28.52 -13.28
CA LEU A 555 -15.44 -28.74 -14.72
C LEU A 555 -15.21 -27.42 -15.45
N VAL A 556 -14.49 -27.45 -16.57
CA VAL A 556 -14.36 -26.33 -17.52
C VAL A 556 -14.38 -26.85 -18.95
N ARG A 557 -15.03 -26.11 -19.86
CA ARG A 557 -14.97 -26.39 -21.30
C ARG A 557 -13.52 -26.26 -21.80
N ARG A 558 -13.02 -27.26 -22.51
CA ARG A 558 -11.60 -27.32 -22.93
C ARG A 558 -11.23 -26.17 -23.86
N ASP A 559 -12.06 -25.89 -24.85
CA ASP A 559 -11.85 -24.78 -25.79
C ASP A 559 -11.77 -23.44 -25.06
N VAL A 560 -12.74 -23.15 -24.18
CA VAL A 560 -12.75 -21.92 -23.37
C VAL A 560 -11.53 -21.84 -22.44
N PHE A 561 -11.14 -22.94 -21.81
CA PHE A 561 -9.96 -22.98 -20.95
C PHE A 561 -8.68 -22.64 -21.72
N LEU A 562 -8.47 -23.25 -22.89
CA LEU A 562 -7.29 -23.00 -23.72
C LEU A 562 -7.30 -21.59 -24.33
N GLU A 563 -8.43 -21.13 -24.87
CA GLU A 563 -8.58 -19.80 -25.48
C GLU A 563 -8.47 -18.65 -24.46
N SER A 564 -8.86 -18.91 -23.21
CA SER A 564 -8.69 -17.92 -22.13
C SER A 564 -7.23 -17.83 -21.65
N GLY A 565 -6.39 -18.83 -21.94
CA GLY A 565 -4.98 -18.88 -21.56
C GLY A 565 -4.62 -19.86 -20.43
N GLY A 566 -5.53 -20.79 -20.08
CA GLY A 566 -5.33 -21.80 -19.04
C GLY A 566 -5.19 -21.22 -17.63
N TRP A 567 -4.59 -21.96 -16.71
CA TRP A 567 -4.23 -21.46 -15.37
C TRP A 567 -3.10 -20.43 -15.44
N ASP A 568 -3.11 -19.41 -14.58
CA ASP A 568 -1.95 -18.52 -14.42
C ASP A 568 -0.79 -19.26 -13.74
N GLU A 569 0.17 -19.77 -14.51
CA GLU A 569 1.35 -20.46 -13.98
C GLU A 569 2.16 -19.57 -13.00
N GLY A 570 2.02 -18.25 -13.08
CA GLY A 570 2.60 -17.30 -12.13
C GLY A 570 2.03 -17.38 -10.72
N ALA A 571 0.74 -17.74 -10.58
CA ALA A 571 0.08 -17.88 -9.29
C ALA A 571 0.69 -19.02 -8.46
N PHE A 572 1.26 -20.04 -9.11
CA PHE A 572 1.78 -21.27 -8.52
C PHE A 572 0.69 -22.06 -7.79
N ALA A 573 0.16 -21.54 -6.67
CA ALA A 573 -0.96 -22.08 -5.90
C ALA A 573 -1.64 -20.95 -5.07
N TYR A 574 -2.86 -21.22 -4.62
CA TYR A 574 -3.82 -20.31 -3.98
C TYR A 574 -4.32 -19.16 -4.88
N TYR A 575 -5.63 -18.96 -4.88
CA TYR A 575 -6.35 -17.96 -5.67
C TYR A 575 -6.25 -18.12 -7.20
N GLU A 576 -5.64 -19.19 -7.72
CA GLU A 576 -5.70 -19.49 -9.15
C GLU A 576 -7.14 -19.72 -9.64
N ASP A 577 -7.99 -20.30 -8.81
CA ASP A 577 -9.40 -20.53 -9.07
C ASP A 577 -10.20 -19.22 -9.09
N VAL A 578 -9.93 -18.32 -8.14
CA VAL A 578 -10.45 -16.95 -8.15
C VAL A 578 -10.03 -16.21 -9.41
N GLU A 579 -8.75 -16.28 -9.79
CA GLU A 579 -8.19 -15.66 -11.00
C GLU A 579 -8.89 -16.16 -12.27
N LEU A 580 -9.01 -17.49 -12.43
CA LEU A 580 -9.62 -18.09 -13.61
C LEU A 580 -11.12 -17.79 -13.65
N GLY A 581 -11.84 -17.99 -12.54
CA GLY A 581 -13.27 -17.74 -12.47
C GLY A 581 -13.63 -16.30 -12.83
N TRP A 582 -12.95 -15.33 -12.23
CA TRP A 582 -13.16 -13.92 -12.54
C TRP A 582 -12.76 -13.60 -13.98
N ARG A 583 -11.65 -14.15 -14.49
CA ARG A 583 -11.25 -13.96 -15.90
C ARG A 583 -12.29 -14.52 -16.87
N LEU A 584 -12.92 -15.66 -16.58
CA LEU A 584 -14.01 -16.19 -17.39
C LEU A 584 -15.21 -15.22 -17.42
N TRP A 585 -15.59 -14.65 -16.28
CA TRP A 585 -16.62 -13.61 -16.23
C TRP A 585 -16.28 -12.40 -17.10
N LEU A 586 -15.04 -11.91 -17.01
CA LEU A 586 -14.55 -10.78 -17.80
C LEU A 586 -14.61 -11.07 -19.30
N LEU A 587 -14.35 -12.30 -19.72
CA LEU A 587 -14.40 -12.72 -21.13
C LEU A 587 -15.84 -13.05 -21.61
N GLY A 588 -16.86 -12.86 -20.76
CA GLY A 588 -18.26 -13.06 -21.10
C GLY A 588 -18.79 -14.49 -20.87
N HIS A 589 -17.99 -15.35 -20.26
CA HIS A 589 -18.40 -16.71 -19.89
C HIS A 589 -19.02 -16.76 -18.49
N GLU A 590 -19.82 -17.79 -18.20
CA GLU A 590 -20.42 -17.97 -16.88
C GLU A 590 -19.85 -19.18 -16.15
N VAL A 591 -19.75 -19.01 -14.83
CA VAL A 591 -19.36 -20.05 -13.89
C VAL A 591 -20.56 -20.37 -13.01
N TRP A 592 -20.88 -21.66 -12.84
CA TRP A 592 -22.09 -22.12 -12.15
C TRP A 592 -21.79 -23.12 -11.03
N PHE A 593 -22.66 -23.16 -10.03
CA PHE A 593 -22.64 -24.13 -8.95
C PHE A 593 -23.57 -25.30 -9.28
N SER A 594 -23.07 -26.53 -9.13
CA SER A 594 -23.90 -27.74 -9.16
C SER A 594 -24.08 -28.29 -7.74
N PRO A 595 -25.27 -28.17 -7.13
CA PRO A 595 -25.52 -28.59 -5.76
C PRO A 595 -25.55 -30.13 -5.60
N ARG A 596 -25.78 -30.87 -6.69
CA ARG A 596 -25.87 -32.33 -6.70
C ARG A 596 -24.56 -33.02 -7.05
N SER A 597 -23.61 -32.28 -7.62
CA SER A 597 -22.23 -32.72 -7.76
C SER A 597 -21.55 -32.66 -6.40
N ILE A 598 -21.38 -33.82 -5.73
CA ILE A 598 -20.88 -33.90 -4.34
C ILE A 598 -19.46 -34.49 -4.31
N VAL A 599 -18.57 -33.78 -3.62
CA VAL A 599 -17.18 -34.17 -3.34
C VAL A 599 -16.93 -34.14 -1.85
N TYR A 600 -16.17 -35.11 -1.33
CA TYR A 600 -15.71 -35.16 0.05
C TYR A 600 -14.19 -34.96 0.06
N HIS A 601 -13.75 -33.95 0.80
CA HIS A 601 -12.36 -33.51 0.82
C HIS A 601 -11.75 -33.74 2.21
N LYS A 602 -10.56 -34.34 2.25
CA LYS A 602 -9.74 -34.32 3.47
C LYS A 602 -9.14 -32.93 3.56
N HIS A 603 -9.90 -31.95 4.07
CA HIS A 603 -9.46 -30.57 4.17
C HIS A 603 -8.03 -30.52 4.75
N HIS A 604 -7.07 -29.97 3.97
CA HIS A 604 -5.65 -29.93 4.32
C HIS A 604 -4.91 -31.30 4.41
N GLY A 605 -5.40 -32.37 3.77
CA GLY A 605 -4.79 -33.71 3.81
C GLY A 605 -3.38 -33.73 3.22
N THR A 606 -3.22 -33.12 2.04
CA THR A 606 -1.91 -32.94 1.39
C THR A 606 -1.23 -31.64 1.84
N TRP A 607 -2.00 -30.59 2.12
CA TRP A 607 -1.53 -29.21 2.29
C TRP A 607 -1.39 -28.73 3.75
N GLY A 608 -2.03 -29.38 4.71
CA GLY A 608 -1.90 -29.08 6.15
C GLY A 608 -0.54 -29.42 6.75
N LYS A 609 0.29 -30.10 5.95
CA LYS A 609 1.71 -30.34 6.22
C LYS A 609 2.58 -29.14 5.84
N TRP A 610 2.05 -28.15 5.13
CA TRP A 610 2.82 -26.97 4.73
C TRP A 610 2.82 -25.92 5.84
N PRO A 611 3.98 -25.34 6.13
CA PRO A 611 4.07 -24.25 7.08
C PRO A 611 3.25 -23.05 6.58
N GLU A 612 2.72 -22.27 7.52
CA GLU A 612 1.87 -21.11 7.24
C GLU A 612 2.56 -19.97 6.44
N PRO A 613 3.86 -19.66 6.62
CA PRO A 613 4.51 -18.54 5.94
C PRO A 613 4.52 -18.60 4.40
N PRO A 614 4.90 -19.71 3.71
CA PRO A 614 4.78 -19.78 2.26
C PRO A 614 3.35 -19.55 1.74
N ARG A 615 2.32 -19.91 2.52
CA ARG A 615 0.91 -19.65 2.16
C ARG A 615 0.57 -18.18 2.29
N LEU A 616 0.96 -17.53 3.38
CA LEU A 616 0.79 -16.07 3.55
C LEU A 616 1.42 -15.28 2.41
N ARG A 617 2.65 -15.63 2.02
CA ARG A 617 3.32 -15.02 0.86
C ARG A 617 2.46 -15.11 -0.40
N LEU A 618 1.95 -16.30 -0.72
CA LEU A 618 1.11 -16.52 -1.90
C LEU A 618 -0.23 -15.78 -1.79
N TYR A 619 -0.86 -15.76 -0.61
CA TYR A 619 -2.11 -15.02 -0.38
C TYR A 619 -1.95 -13.52 -0.58
N GLU A 620 -0.89 -12.90 -0.06
CA GLU A 620 -0.63 -11.47 -0.30
C GLU A 620 -0.32 -11.22 -1.77
N ARG A 621 0.64 -11.97 -2.35
CA ARG A 621 1.04 -11.80 -3.75
C ARG A 621 -0.12 -11.98 -4.72
N ASN A 622 -0.83 -13.10 -4.65
CA ASN A 622 -1.82 -13.45 -5.67
C ASN A 622 -3.09 -12.58 -5.56
N SER A 623 -3.44 -12.09 -4.36
CA SER A 623 -4.53 -11.12 -4.21
C SER A 623 -4.27 -9.81 -4.96
N LEU A 624 -3.05 -9.25 -4.82
CA LEU A 624 -2.64 -8.03 -5.53
C LEU A 624 -2.51 -8.27 -7.04
N ARG A 625 -2.01 -9.45 -7.46
CA ARG A 625 -1.96 -9.86 -8.88
C ARG A 625 -3.34 -9.80 -9.52
N ILE A 626 -4.35 -10.40 -8.87
CA ILE A 626 -5.73 -10.45 -9.37
C ILE A 626 -6.30 -9.03 -9.50
N LEU A 627 -6.21 -8.21 -8.46
CA LEU A 627 -6.67 -6.81 -8.55
C LEU A 627 -6.04 -6.09 -9.73
N TYR A 628 -4.72 -6.19 -9.86
CA TYR A 628 -3.97 -5.50 -10.90
C TYR A 628 -4.29 -5.98 -12.31
N THR A 629 -4.58 -7.25 -12.55
CA THR A 629 -4.92 -7.73 -13.91
C THR A 629 -6.40 -7.58 -14.24
N HIS A 630 -7.29 -7.74 -13.26
CA HIS A 630 -8.72 -7.96 -13.52
C HIS A 630 -9.57 -6.71 -13.45
N LEU A 631 -9.18 -5.67 -12.71
CA LEU A 631 -10.00 -4.46 -12.56
C LEU A 631 -9.86 -3.52 -13.76
N GLU A 632 -10.90 -2.78 -14.10
CA GLU A 632 -10.83 -1.64 -15.02
C GLU A 632 -9.88 -0.58 -14.45
N ARG A 633 -9.28 0.24 -15.32
CA ARG A 633 -8.28 1.24 -14.88
C ARG A 633 -8.84 2.14 -13.77
N GLU A 634 -10.05 2.64 -13.97
CA GLU A 634 -10.71 3.57 -13.05
C GLU A 634 -10.99 2.97 -11.67
N THR A 635 -11.33 1.67 -11.63
CA THR A 635 -11.50 0.91 -10.39
C THR A 635 -10.14 0.64 -9.74
N LEU A 636 -9.15 0.21 -10.53
CA LEU A 636 -7.81 -0.12 -10.05
C LEU A 636 -7.11 1.09 -9.42
N GLU A 637 -7.28 2.27 -10.01
CA GLU A 637 -6.76 3.54 -9.49
C GLU A 637 -7.21 3.85 -8.06
N ARG A 638 -8.39 3.36 -7.65
CA ARG A 638 -8.93 3.52 -6.29
C ARG A 638 -8.54 2.36 -5.38
N LEU A 639 -8.56 1.14 -5.91
CA LEU A 639 -8.38 -0.07 -5.11
C LEU A 639 -6.92 -0.42 -4.85
N LEU A 640 -5.99 -0.16 -5.78
CA LEU A 640 -4.59 -0.51 -5.57
C LEU A 640 -3.93 0.28 -4.42
N PRO A 641 -4.12 1.61 -4.29
CA PRO A 641 -3.70 2.36 -3.11
C PRO A 641 -4.24 1.76 -1.80
N THR A 642 -5.54 1.43 -1.79
CA THR A 642 -6.23 0.83 -0.63
C THR A 642 -5.58 -0.50 -0.26
N ALA A 643 -5.46 -1.43 -1.20
CA ALA A 643 -4.93 -2.77 -0.97
C ALA A 643 -3.47 -2.75 -0.50
N LEU A 644 -2.63 -1.87 -1.07
CA LEU A 644 -1.22 -1.74 -0.67
C LEU A 644 -1.06 -1.17 0.74
N LEU A 645 -1.85 -0.16 1.11
CA LEU A 645 -1.81 0.41 2.46
C LEU A 645 -2.34 -0.57 3.50
N LEU A 646 -3.44 -1.27 3.23
CA LEU A 646 -3.98 -2.29 4.13
C LEU A 646 -3.04 -3.50 4.29
N ALA A 647 -2.37 -3.91 3.20
CA ALA A 647 -1.35 -4.96 3.27
C ALA A 647 -0.13 -4.52 4.10
N THR A 648 0.30 -3.27 3.96
CA THR A 648 1.38 -2.68 4.76
C THR A 648 1.01 -2.63 6.25
N ASP A 649 -0.20 -2.17 6.56
CA ASP A 649 -0.72 -2.11 7.92
C ASP A 649 -0.77 -3.49 8.58
N ARG A 650 -1.25 -4.52 7.86
CA ARG A 650 -1.23 -5.91 8.33
C ARG A 650 0.17 -6.40 8.66
N VAL A 651 1.16 -6.10 7.83
CA VAL A 651 2.56 -6.48 8.09
C VAL A 651 3.03 -5.86 9.40
N LEU A 652 2.79 -4.56 9.60
CA LEU A 652 3.21 -3.85 10.82
C LEU A 652 2.48 -4.34 12.07
N LEU A 653 1.16 -4.59 12.00
CA LEU A 653 0.34 -5.16 13.08
C LEU A 653 0.76 -6.58 13.50
N ALA A 654 1.37 -7.32 12.57
CA ALA A 654 1.93 -8.63 12.86
C ALA A 654 3.29 -8.55 13.57
N THR A 655 3.89 -7.36 13.70
CA THR A 655 5.13 -7.12 14.45
C THR A 655 4.85 -6.52 15.83
N ASP A 656 5.80 -6.65 16.76
CA ASP A 656 5.80 -5.93 18.05
C ASP A 656 6.62 -4.62 17.97
N LEU A 657 6.95 -4.15 16.77
CA LEU A 657 7.79 -2.97 16.57
C LEU A 657 7.02 -1.70 16.91
N SER A 658 7.65 -0.82 17.70
CA SER A 658 7.08 0.48 18.05
C SER A 658 7.77 1.59 17.26
N ARG A 659 7.06 2.68 16.93
CA ARG A 659 7.68 3.84 16.27
C ARG A 659 8.88 4.40 17.03
N ALA A 660 8.89 4.24 18.35
CA ALA A 660 9.96 4.64 19.26
C ALA A 660 11.22 3.75 19.17
N SER A 661 11.10 2.47 18.76
CA SER A 661 12.25 1.55 18.75
C SER A 661 13.28 1.88 17.66
N LEU A 662 12.88 2.58 16.60
CA LEU A 662 13.80 3.11 15.59
C LEU A 662 14.33 4.52 15.89
N GLY A 663 14.07 5.03 17.10
CA GLY A 663 14.47 6.37 17.52
C GLY A 663 13.77 7.47 16.72
N VAL A 664 12.61 7.22 16.11
CA VAL A 664 11.92 8.24 15.31
C VAL A 664 11.21 9.23 16.21
N LEU A 665 11.46 10.53 16.00
CA LEU A 665 10.73 11.61 16.68
C LEU A 665 9.21 11.42 16.47
N GLU A 666 8.47 11.26 17.56
CA GLU A 666 7.02 11.42 17.51
C GLU A 666 6.73 12.87 17.15
N GLN A 667 5.96 13.09 16.08
CA GLN A 667 5.30 14.39 15.94
C GLN A 667 4.34 14.55 17.10
N PRO A 668 4.31 15.70 17.79
CA PRO A 668 3.22 15.97 18.70
C PRO A 668 1.94 16.01 17.85
N ALA A 669 1.07 15.00 18.04
CA ALA A 669 -0.29 15.06 17.53
C ALA A 669 -0.88 16.38 18.05
N SER A 670 -1.34 17.23 17.13
CA SER A 670 -2.16 18.40 17.46
C SER A 670 -3.22 17.95 18.48
N GLU A 671 -3.20 18.63 19.63
CA GLU A 671 -3.99 18.39 20.84
C GLU A 671 -5.15 17.39 20.69
N ARG A 672 -4.86 16.09 20.84
CA ARG A 672 -5.92 15.09 21.06
C ARG A 672 -6.56 15.43 22.41
N ARG A 673 -7.78 15.98 22.38
CA ARG A 673 -8.66 16.15 23.55
C ARG A 673 -8.57 14.90 24.42
N GLU A 674 -8.13 15.08 25.67
CA GLU A 674 -7.92 14.02 26.64
C GLU A 674 -9.19 13.17 26.86
N GLY A 675 -9.24 12.02 26.20
CA GLY A 675 -10.08 10.89 26.62
C GLY A 675 -9.39 10.16 27.76
N ARG A 676 -10.05 10.08 28.92
CA ARG A 676 -9.54 9.50 30.19
C ARG A 676 -8.67 8.24 29.99
N PRO A 677 -7.50 8.13 30.65
CA PRO A 677 -6.58 7.02 30.44
C PRO A 677 -7.13 5.68 30.97
N ARG A 678 -7.32 4.72 30.06
CA ARG A 678 -7.72 3.30 30.29
C ARG A 678 -6.69 2.47 31.10
N ALA A 679 -5.61 3.09 31.58
CA ALA A 679 -4.56 2.44 32.38
C ALA A 679 -5.03 2.02 33.79
N SER A 680 -6.16 2.54 34.29
CA SER A 680 -6.73 2.19 35.60
C SER A 680 -7.47 0.85 35.62
N LEU A 681 -8.14 0.47 34.51
CA LEU A 681 -8.88 -0.80 34.40
C LEU A 681 -7.96 -2.02 34.37
N ARG A 682 -6.78 -1.89 33.74
CA ARG A 682 -5.76 -2.95 33.69
C ARG A 682 -5.23 -3.34 35.07
N ARG A 683 -5.07 -2.38 35.99
CA ARG A 683 -4.62 -2.65 37.37
C ARG A 683 -5.69 -3.37 38.20
N LEU A 684 -6.96 -3.05 37.95
CA LEU A 684 -8.09 -3.67 38.63
C LEU A 684 -8.26 -5.15 38.20
N ALA A 685 -8.14 -5.43 36.90
CA ALA A 685 -8.18 -6.78 36.36
C ALA A 685 -7.03 -7.66 36.88
N HIS A 686 -5.82 -7.09 37.01
CA HIS A 686 -4.66 -7.80 37.56
C HIS A 686 -4.87 -8.22 39.03
N ARG A 687 -5.43 -7.34 39.87
CA ARG A 687 -5.71 -7.65 41.28
C ARG A 687 -6.80 -8.71 41.45
N ALA A 688 -7.84 -8.69 40.61
CA ALA A 688 -8.90 -9.69 40.63
C ALA A 688 -8.38 -11.09 40.25
N LYS A 689 -7.47 -11.18 39.27
CA LYS A 689 -6.89 -12.44 38.79
C LYS A 689 -5.98 -13.09 39.85
N SER A 690 -5.13 -12.32 40.52
CA SER A 690 -4.27 -12.83 41.60
C SER A 690 -5.08 -13.29 42.83
N ALA A 691 -6.17 -12.60 43.16
CA ALA A 691 -7.05 -12.99 44.28
C ALA A 691 -7.81 -14.31 44.02
N LEU A 692 -8.16 -14.61 42.77
CA LEU A 692 -8.87 -15.83 42.38
C LEU A 692 -7.92 -17.03 42.21
N ALA A 693 -6.67 -16.80 41.76
CA ALA A 693 -5.64 -17.85 41.67
C ALA A 693 -5.25 -18.41 43.04
N GLY A 694 -5.18 -17.55 44.07
CA GLY A 694 -4.97 -17.98 45.47
C GLY A 694 -6.11 -18.83 46.05
N ARG A 695 -7.24 -18.97 45.33
CA ARG A 695 -8.40 -19.77 45.73
C ARG A 695 -8.65 -20.99 44.84
N GLY A 696 -7.71 -21.37 43.99
CA GLY A 696 -7.72 -22.66 43.28
C GLY A 696 -8.65 -22.76 42.05
N VAL A 697 -9.08 -21.65 41.46
CA VAL A 697 -9.97 -21.65 40.27
C VAL A 697 -9.14 -21.56 38.98
N THR A 698 -9.07 -22.64 38.18
CA THR A 698 -8.16 -22.78 37.02
C THR A 698 -8.82 -22.88 35.64
N ARG A 699 -10.16 -22.78 35.51
CA ARG A 699 -10.86 -22.79 34.20
C ARG A 699 -11.80 -21.59 34.01
N THR A 700 -11.62 -20.86 32.90
CA THR A 700 -12.35 -19.62 32.54
C THR A 700 -13.87 -19.84 32.40
N ARG A 701 -14.30 -21.02 31.94
CA ARG A 701 -15.71 -21.35 31.70
C ARG A 701 -16.53 -21.49 33.00
N THR A 702 -15.86 -21.77 34.12
CA THR A 702 -16.49 -21.94 35.45
C THR A 702 -16.67 -20.61 36.20
N ILE A 703 -16.01 -19.53 35.76
CA ILE A 703 -16.06 -18.22 36.40
C ILE A 703 -17.45 -17.57 36.22
N LEU A 704 -17.99 -17.61 35.00
CA LEU A 704 -19.29 -17.03 34.68
C LEU A 704 -20.46 -17.81 35.30
N GLN A 705 -20.36 -19.14 35.37
CA GLN A 705 -21.39 -19.99 35.99
C GLN A 705 -21.47 -19.83 37.51
N ASN A 706 -20.34 -19.60 38.19
CA ASN A 706 -20.32 -19.43 39.66
C ASN A 706 -20.67 -18.00 40.12
N LEU A 707 -20.44 -16.97 39.30
CA LEU A 707 -20.81 -15.59 39.64
C LEU A 707 -22.32 -15.36 39.70
N GLY A 708 -23.11 -16.16 38.98
CA GLY A 708 -24.58 -16.12 39.04
C GLY A 708 -25.17 -16.62 40.36
N HIS A 709 -24.48 -17.54 41.05
CA HIS A 709 -24.96 -18.12 42.31
C HIS A 709 -24.71 -17.24 43.55
N LEU A 710 -23.84 -16.22 43.44
CA LEU A 710 -23.46 -15.36 44.58
C LEU A 710 -24.34 -14.11 44.75
N GLY A 711 -25.39 -13.93 43.95
CA GLY A 711 -26.44 -12.92 44.19
C GLY A 711 -26.00 -11.45 44.09
N ILE A 712 -24.82 -11.14 43.55
CA ILE A 712 -24.32 -9.75 43.44
C ILE A 712 -24.78 -9.15 42.11
N ARG A 713 -25.97 -8.54 42.11
CA ARG A 713 -26.52 -7.76 40.98
C ARG A 713 -25.70 -6.48 40.76
N GLY A 714 -24.66 -6.57 39.94
CA GLY A 714 -23.88 -5.39 39.52
C GLY A 714 -22.76 -5.65 38.52
N LEU A 715 -22.40 -6.90 38.23
CA LEU A 715 -21.23 -7.26 37.42
C LEU A 715 -21.55 -8.06 36.14
N ALA A 716 -22.81 -8.11 35.71
CA ALA A 716 -23.19 -8.74 34.43
C ALA A 716 -22.80 -7.90 33.19
N GLY A 717 -22.57 -6.59 33.36
CA GLY A 717 -22.15 -5.70 32.27
C GLY A 717 -20.66 -5.85 31.93
N ALA A 718 -19.77 -5.84 32.92
CA ALA A 718 -18.33 -5.84 32.69
C ALA A 718 -17.73 -7.24 32.41
N ALA A 719 -18.48 -8.32 32.68
CA ALA A 719 -18.01 -9.69 32.44
C ALA A 719 -18.20 -10.17 30.99
N ARG A 720 -19.01 -9.47 30.17
CA ARG A 720 -19.09 -9.73 28.71
C ARG A 720 -17.86 -9.24 27.97
N ASP A 721 -17.31 -8.11 28.37
CA ASP A 721 -16.18 -7.48 27.68
C ASP A 721 -14.85 -8.20 27.98
N VAL A 722 -14.70 -8.77 29.18
CA VAL A 722 -13.45 -9.44 29.60
C VAL A 722 -13.33 -10.88 29.08
N ALA A 723 -14.44 -11.52 28.68
CA ALA A 723 -14.41 -12.89 28.18
C ALA A 723 -13.91 -13.02 26.73
N HIS A 724 -13.79 -11.91 25.99
CA HIS A 724 -13.34 -11.92 24.59
C HIS A 724 -11.82 -11.73 24.41
N GLU A 725 -11.06 -11.34 25.45
CA GLU A 725 -9.64 -10.95 25.31
C GLU A 725 -8.62 -11.83 26.05
N ALA A 726 -9.05 -12.88 26.76
CA ALA A 726 -8.15 -13.65 27.64
C ALA A 726 -7.77 -15.04 27.10
N ALA A 727 -7.09 -15.10 25.95
CA ALA A 727 -6.41 -16.32 25.49
C ALA A 727 -5.13 -16.03 24.67
N ALA A 728 -4.11 -15.43 25.30
CA ALA A 728 -2.68 -15.66 24.98
C ALA A 728 -1.78 -14.98 26.03
N ILE A 729 -0.75 -15.69 26.48
CA ILE A 729 0.32 -15.37 27.47
C ILE A 729 1.63 -15.88 26.79
N PRO A 730 2.89 -15.43 27.10
CA PRO A 730 3.39 -14.44 28.07
C PRO A 730 4.31 -13.34 27.52
N PHE A 731 4.57 -12.42 28.46
CA PHE A 731 5.44 -11.25 28.54
C PHE A 731 6.95 -11.52 28.50
N VAL A 732 7.74 -10.54 28.04
CA VAL A 732 9.00 -10.14 28.72
C VAL A 732 8.93 -8.65 29.05
N SER A 733 9.13 -8.36 30.33
CA SER A 733 9.09 -7.04 30.96
C SER A 733 10.40 -6.28 30.80
N GLY A 734 10.33 -5.03 30.37
CA GLY A 734 11.48 -4.11 30.42
C GLY A 734 11.06 -2.68 30.20
N ARG A 735 10.39 -2.07 31.19
CA ARG A 735 10.23 -0.61 31.22
C ARG A 735 11.57 0.00 31.62
N ALA A 736 12.21 0.68 30.69
CA ALA A 736 13.23 1.64 31.02
C ALA A 736 12.81 3.01 30.49
N VAL A 737 12.53 3.90 31.43
CA VAL A 737 12.46 5.35 31.19
C VAL A 737 13.91 5.79 31.06
N TYR A 738 14.36 6.13 29.86
CA TYR A 738 15.69 6.73 29.66
C TYR A 738 15.55 8.13 29.07
N GLN A 739 16.22 9.06 29.77
CA GLN A 739 16.55 10.39 29.31
C GLN A 739 17.31 10.31 27.99
N ILE A 740 17.05 11.27 27.10
CA ILE A 740 17.76 11.44 25.84
C ILE A 740 19.19 11.90 26.18
N GLU A 741 20.13 10.95 26.23
CA GLU A 741 21.55 11.29 26.26
C GLU A 741 22.03 11.65 24.85
N ARG A 742 22.61 12.86 24.78
CA ARG A 742 23.35 13.38 23.65
C ARG A 742 24.64 12.58 23.47
N GLY A 743 24.78 11.93 22.32
CA GLY A 743 26.04 11.36 21.87
C GLY A 743 26.04 11.29 20.35
N ALA A 744 27.05 11.89 19.73
CA ALA A 744 27.22 11.90 18.29
C ALA A 744 27.30 10.48 17.73
N VAL A 745 26.30 10.06 16.96
CA VAL A 745 26.42 8.89 16.09
C VAL A 745 25.62 9.12 14.80
N THR A 746 26.30 9.57 13.75
CA THR A 746 25.91 9.30 12.36
C THR A 746 26.05 7.80 12.12
N THR A 747 25.12 7.00 12.64
CA THR A 747 25.08 5.58 12.26
C THR A 747 24.25 5.51 10.99
N SER A 748 24.92 5.14 9.90
CA SER A 748 24.20 4.67 8.72
C SER A 748 23.24 3.57 9.16
N LEU A 749 22.02 3.58 8.61
CA LEU A 749 21.13 2.43 8.73
C LEU A 749 21.65 1.24 7.92
N ASP A 750 22.65 1.45 7.06
CA ASP A 750 23.26 0.42 6.24
C ASP A 750 23.82 -0.69 7.15
N GLY A 751 23.22 -1.87 7.06
CA GLY A 751 23.59 -3.05 7.84
C GLY A 751 22.86 -3.22 9.17
N ARG A 752 22.03 -2.26 9.62
CA ARG A 752 21.14 -2.48 10.77
C ARG A 752 19.91 -3.27 10.34
N THR A 753 19.68 -4.38 11.00
CA THR A 753 18.50 -5.21 10.84
C THR A 753 17.70 -5.25 12.13
N GLU A 754 16.39 -5.43 11.97
CA GLU A 754 15.45 -5.65 13.06
C GLU A 754 14.74 -6.98 12.83
N PRO A 755 14.59 -7.81 13.87
CA PRO A 755 13.87 -9.07 13.76
C PRO A 755 12.37 -8.80 13.60
N ILE A 756 11.75 -9.40 12.58
CA ILE A 756 10.30 -9.47 12.45
C ILE A 756 9.79 -10.92 12.45
N PRO A 757 8.55 -11.16 12.94
CA PRO A 757 7.95 -12.49 12.90
C PRO A 757 7.87 -13.05 11.49
N THR A 758 8.07 -14.37 11.34
CA THR A 758 8.08 -15.05 10.04
C THR A 758 6.86 -14.77 9.17
N GLY A 759 5.66 -14.68 9.77
CA GLY A 759 4.42 -14.39 9.04
C GLY A 759 4.42 -12.98 8.42
N ALA A 760 4.92 -11.98 9.15
CA ALA A 760 5.07 -10.61 8.65
C ALA A 760 6.08 -10.54 7.50
N ALA A 761 7.23 -11.22 7.65
CA ALA A 761 8.24 -11.30 6.60
C ALA A 761 7.71 -12.01 5.33
N ALA A 762 6.91 -13.06 5.49
CA ALA A 762 6.32 -13.76 4.35
C ALA A 762 5.29 -12.91 3.60
N ALA A 763 4.41 -12.20 4.33
CA ALA A 763 3.48 -11.24 3.75
C ALA A 763 4.23 -10.13 2.98
N LEU A 764 5.31 -9.61 3.56
CA LEU A 764 6.16 -8.59 2.94
C LEU A 764 6.83 -9.10 1.66
N CYS A 765 7.31 -10.34 1.64
CA CYS A 765 7.79 -10.99 0.42
C CYS A 765 6.70 -11.15 -0.64
N GLY A 766 5.45 -11.43 -0.22
CA GLY A 766 4.33 -11.50 -1.15
C GLY A 766 4.07 -10.18 -1.87
N ILE A 767 4.12 -9.06 -1.13
CA ILE A 767 4.02 -7.71 -1.68
C ILE A 767 5.20 -7.43 -2.63
N HIS A 768 6.43 -7.76 -2.22
CA HIS A 768 7.62 -7.56 -3.05
C HIS A 768 7.54 -8.33 -4.37
N ASP A 769 7.17 -9.60 -4.33
CA ASP A 769 7.02 -10.43 -5.53
C ASP A 769 5.95 -9.88 -6.47
N PHE A 770 4.82 -9.41 -5.93
CA PHE A 770 3.80 -8.75 -6.74
C PHE A 770 4.38 -7.54 -7.47
N LEU A 771 5.10 -6.66 -6.77
CA LEU A 771 5.70 -5.47 -7.36
C LEU A 771 6.70 -5.85 -8.46
N LEU A 772 7.55 -6.85 -8.23
CA LEU A 772 8.50 -7.34 -9.24
C LEU A 772 7.81 -8.02 -10.45
N ASP A 773 6.61 -8.58 -10.25
CA ASP A 773 5.82 -9.19 -11.31
C ASP A 773 5.07 -8.16 -12.18
N VAL A 774 4.93 -6.90 -11.73
CA VAL A 774 4.15 -5.84 -12.41
C VAL A 774 4.46 -5.71 -13.90
N PRO A 775 5.73 -5.70 -14.38
CA PRO A 775 6.01 -5.57 -15.81
C PRO A 775 5.37 -6.70 -16.65
N ARG A 776 5.44 -7.94 -16.17
CA ARG A 776 4.80 -9.10 -16.83
C ARG A 776 3.28 -9.05 -16.70
N LEU A 777 2.78 -8.66 -15.52
CA LEU A 777 1.35 -8.54 -15.27
C LEU A 777 0.71 -7.46 -16.14
N SER A 778 1.43 -6.38 -16.44
CA SER A 778 0.96 -5.29 -17.29
C SER A 778 0.68 -5.77 -18.72
N GLU A 779 1.53 -6.65 -19.26
CA GLU A 779 1.27 -7.29 -20.56
C GLU A 779 0.01 -8.17 -20.52
N ARG A 780 -0.11 -9.00 -19.48
CA ARG A 780 -1.29 -9.85 -19.25
C ARG A 780 -2.56 -9.01 -19.09
N ARG A 781 -2.48 -7.90 -18.34
CA ARG A 781 -3.55 -6.93 -18.14
C ARG A 781 -4.01 -6.38 -19.49
N ARG A 782 -3.10 -5.86 -20.33
CA ARG A 782 -3.47 -5.31 -21.64
C ARG A 782 -4.22 -6.33 -22.52
N LEU A 783 -3.76 -7.57 -22.55
CA LEU A 783 -4.42 -8.65 -23.30
C LEU A 783 -5.81 -8.99 -22.75
N LEU A 784 -5.96 -9.06 -21.42
CA LEU A 784 -7.25 -9.33 -20.79
C LEU A 784 -8.23 -8.18 -21.00
N GLN A 785 -7.78 -6.94 -20.77
CA GLN A 785 -8.62 -5.75 -20.89
C GLN A 785 -9.07 -5.52 -22.34
N SER A 786 -8.26 -5.86 -23.36
CA SER A 786 -8.67 -5.74 -24.77
C SER A 786 -9.72 -6.77 -25.21
N ARG A 787 -9.85 -7.88 -24.49
CA ARG A 787 -10.84 -8.95 -24.73
C ARG A 787 -12.02 -8.89 -23.77
N ARG A 788 -12.04 -7.94 -22.84
CA ARG A 788 -13.09 -7.78 -21.82
C ARG A 788 -14.45 -7.58 -22.48
N ARG A 789 -15.46 -8.28 -21.97
CA ARG A 789 -16.88 -8.18 -22.35
C ARG A 789 -17.80 -7.75 -21.20
N ARG A 790 -17.32 -7.77 -19.96
CA ARG A 790 -18.07 -7.35 -18.77
C ARG A 790 -17.30 -6.31 -17.97
N THR A 791 -17.99 -5.29 -17.50
CA THR A 791 -17.42 -4.23 -16.64
C THR A 791 -17.21 -4.74 -15.22
N ASP A 792 -16.46 -3.99 -14.42
CA ASP A 792 -16.32 -4.30 -12.99
C ASP A 792 -17.67 -4.21 -12.27
N ARG A 793 -18.53 -3.27 -12.69
CA ARG A 793 -19.91 -3.15 -12.19
C ARG A 793 -20.71 -4.43 -12.43
N ASP A 794 -20.66 -4.99 -13.64
CA ASP A 794 -21.43 -6.19 -14.00
C ASP A 794 -21.06 -7.42 -13.17
N ILE A 795 -19.81 -7.49 -12.70
CA ILE A 795 -19.29 -8.62 -11.93
C ILE A 795 -19.45 -8.36 -10.44
N ILE A 796 -18.95 -7.24 -9.93
CA ILE A 796 -18.85 -7.01 -8.49
C ILE A 796 -20.26 -6.86 -7.90
N SER A 797 -21.19 -6.13 -8.52
CA SER A 797 -22.57 -6.02 -8.03
C SER A 797 -23.34 -7.36 -7.97
N ARG A 798 -22.82 -8.42 -8.62
CA ARG A 798 -23.38 -9.76 -8.59
C ARG A 798 -22.78 -10.63 -7.48
N PHE A 799 -21.59 -10.30 -7.00
CA PHE A 799 -20.78 -11.15 -6.12
C PHE A 799 -20.13 -10.37 -4.95
N ASP A 800 -20.78 -9.33 -4.44
CA ASP A 800 -20.21 -8.39 -3.45
C ASP A 800 -20.44 -8.79 -1.98
N VAL A 801 -20.88 -10.02 -1.69
CA VAL A 801 -21.29 -10.50 -0.36
C VAL A 801 -20.22 -10.24 0.72
N HIS A 802 -18.95 -10.09 0.34
CA HIS A 802 -17.84 -9.71 1.22
C HIS A 802 -17.01 -8.51 0.73
N TRP A 803 -17.52 -7.69 -0.19
CA TRP A 803 -16.73 -6.65 -0.87
C TRP A 803 -16.04 -5.66 0.09
N LEU A 804 -16.78 -5.13 1.06
CA LEU A 804 -16.27 -4.22 2.07
C LEU A 804 -15.89 -4.92 3.39
N SER A 805 -15.87 -6.27 3.41
CA SER A 805 -15.44 -7.00 4.60
C SER A 805 -13.92 -6.93 4.73
N PRO A 806 -13.36 -6.31 5.79
CA PRO A 806 -11.92 -6.37 6.03
C PRO A 806 -11.51 -7.81 6.35
N CYS A 807 -10.25 -8.16 6.07
CA CYS A 807 -9.68 -9.48 6.39
C CYS A 807 -9.65 -9.76 7.90
N GLY A 808 -10.73 -10.33 8.46
CA GLY A 808 -11.01 -10.46 9.90
C GLY A 808 -10.01 -11.22 10.80
N ALA A 809 -8.75 -10.80 10.85
CA ALA A 809 -7.82 -11.19 11.90
C ALA A 809 -8.22 -10.52 13.23
N PRO A 810 -8.17 -11.21 14.39
CA PRO A 810 -8.57 -10.65 15.68
C PRO A 810 -7.87 -9.34 16.07
N ARG A 811 -6.65 -9.08 15.54
CA ARG A 811 -5.90 -7.83 15.76
C ARG A 811 -6.35 -6.65 14.88
N GLN A 812 -7.11 -6.88 13.81
CA GLN A 812 -7.60 -5.80 12.96
C GLN A 812 -8.71 -4.97 13.60
N ILE A 813 -9.32 -5.44 14.70
CA ILE A 813 -10.30 -4.67 15.47
C ILE A 813 -9.65 -3.38 16.03
N GLU A 814 -8.35 -3.39 16.34
CA GLU A 814 -7.63 -2.22 16.85
C GLU A 814 -7.37 -1.16 15.76
N HIS A 815 -7.36 -1.54 14.48
CA HIS A 815 -7.10 -0.67 13.32
C HIS A 815 -8.33 -0.48 12.41
N GLU A 816 -9.53 -0.87 12.86
CA GLU A 816 -10.76 -0.77 12.08
C GLU A 816 -11.05 0.68 11.64
N GLU A 817 -10.76 1.65 12.51
CA GLU A 817 -10.91 3.08 12.19
C GLU A 817 -9.95 3.53 11.08
N LEU A 818 -8.69 3.06 11.10
CA LEU A 818 -7.70 3.37 10.07
C LEU A 818 -8.09 2.72 8.74
N ASN A 819 -8.49 1.46 8.75
CA ASN A 819 -8.92 0.74 7.56
C ASN A 819 -10.12 1.43 6.90
N ARG A 820 -11.10 1.86 7.71
CA ARG A 820 -12.25 2.63 7.24
C ARG A 820 -11.83 3.98 6.66
N ALA A 821 -10.94 4.70 7.33
CA ALA A 821 -10.42 5.98 6.83
C ALA A 821 -9.71 5.82 5.48
N ILE A 822 -8.93 4.75 5.27
CA ILE A 822 -8.28 4.44 3.99
C ILE A 822 -9.33 4.15 2.91
N ILE A 823 -10.28 3.25 3.19
CA ILE A 823 -11.36 2.85 2.26
C ILE A 823 -12.20 4.06 1.83
N ASP A 824 -12.54 4.93 2.77
CA ASP A 824 -13.33 6.13 2.52
C ASP A 824 -12.54 7.18 1.73
N SER A 825 -11.26 7.39 2.05
CA SER A 825 -10.40 8.39 1.39
C SER A 825 -10.20 8.15 -0.10
N PHE A 826 -10.23 6.88 -0.53
CA PHE A 826 -10.04 6.51 -1.94
C PHE A 826 -11.36 6.19 -2.66
N GLY A 827 -12.52 6.49 -2.04
CA GLY A 827 -13.82 6.40 -2.68
C GLY A 827 -14.25 4.97 -3.03
N VAL A 828 -13.73 3.96 -2.33
CA VAL A 828 -14.05 2.54 -2.57
C VAL A 828 -15.49 2.22 -2.17
N ALA A 829 -15.96 2.79 -1.04
CA ALA A 829 -17.34 2.65 -0.59
C ALA A 829 -18.33 3.36 -1.53
N GLU A 830 -17.95 4.51 -2.09
CA GLU A 830 -18.76 5.25 -3.08
C GLU A 830 -18.89 4.47 -4.39
N LEU A 831 -17.79 3.90 -4.87
CA LEU A 831 -17.76 3.04 -6.04
C LEU A 831 -18.70 1.84 -5.89
N SER A 832 -18.64 1.17 -4.73
CA SER A 832 -19.55 0.06 -4.41
C SER A 832 -21.02 0.48 -4.42
N ARG A 833 -21.36 1.65 -3.84
CA ARG A 833 -22.73 2.20 -3.91
C ARG A 833 -23.16 2.51 -5.33
N ALA A 834 -22.27 3.09 -6.14
CA ALA A 834 -22.57 3.46 -7.53
C ALA A 834 -22.87 2.22 -8.40
N TRP A 835 -22.22 1.09 -8.14
CA TRP A 835 -22.48 -0.15 -8.87
C TRP A 835 -23.89 -0.71 -8.64
N HIS A 836 -24.45 -0.51 -7.45
CA HIS A 836 -25.78 -0.98 -7.05
C HIS A 836 -26.91 0.00 -7.36
N ALA A 837 -26.60 1.25 -7.71
CA ALA A 837 -27.62 2.20 -8.16
C ALA A 837 -28.29 1.69 -9.47
N PRO A 838 -29.55 2.04 -9.75
CA PRO A 838 -30.18 1.74 -11.04
C PRO A 838 -29.36 2.33 -12.21
N ARG A 839 -29.38 1.68 -13.39
CA ARG A 839 -28.85 2.31 -14.61
C ARG A 839 -29.78 3.47 -14.95
N SER A 840 -29.24 4.70 -14.96
CA SER A 840 -29.94 5.93 -15.38
C SER A 840 -30.19 5.94 -16.88
#